data_AF-A0A381QUZ1-F1
#
_entry.id   AF-A0A381QUZ1-F1
#
_cell.length_a   1.000
_cell.length_b   1.000
_cell.length_c   1.000
_cell.angle_alpha   90.00
_cell.angle_beta   90.00
_cell.angle_gamma   90.00
#
_symmetry.space_group_name_H-M   'P 1'
#
loop_
_entity.id
_entity.type
_entity.pdbx_description
1 polymer ?
#
loop_
_entity_poly.entity_id
_entity_poly.type
_entity_poly.pdbx_seq_one_letter_code
_entity_poly.pdbx_strand_id
1 'polypeptide(L)'
;MATPTAVIFTMVSMFITAGYLKYAMSASVTQKYRFEEAKALLMAETGINTEALPILPKLVDQSVVLAADGVLLEGMGFYRNIICSTFVNQENGRTIFYARGSGVSEFRNTLGKPVRIERMAEMNLVAEDFSKFMYFTNSEEPGGGPQLGSYVSFGGSDILEGVVHTNGQMTMSQFGCPDFTQANVSASEGINLNNCNDQNWASVDDSAEVRVYPPYDATERAKENANYVFTADDMLWRSTGKDTLIMTEFEFINGGFIVSQWTYLIPPVGESGPPPTNFRWDADFNFEQLSNESIAFDGPFDSTLQVYFMDTLFVDSDDIEGNDATNTLEMYDIGDTVLVRSADPDSNKGWVGVMNSTDQINGIFVFGVQSLGQSFENPFAPGEEITLAFQGGLDNTVPFNNFANYHNHPNNGTSVCESSGFHHFDFEPINNTPDILPPTTFFTDFAVIYVKGGQVRVRGTVDGKFSIVTDNYTEYRRHDDISIVDRVWGNIWLMDDVLYDDSNPITGEIVYGTRNRLGLISGANIIIANTAENGGKNQSNGSDIIINGALLAMNDSFVAHYWQNSISDNSLNGPEFSSPVNSKADGRGPFRNPASAFPQVTGNSDIRGQMVLWGSVTQNKRGYMKRNAPGPYPVSPGIGYDKDYHYDYNFSDFGPPPMYPTSSSSTGGAILIIKSYGELDHITLKDSK
;
A
#
# COMPACT_ATOMS: atom_id res chain seq x y z
N MET A 1 -97.14 6.56 36.56
CA MET A 1 -96.44 7.87 36.49
C MET A 1 -95.05 7.69 37.06
N ALA A 2 -94.00 7.73 36.23
CA ALA A 2 -92.62 7.73 36.73
C ALA A 2 -92.36 9.05 37.45
N THR A 3 -91.73 9.02 38.63
CA THR A 3 -91.36 10.21 39.39
C THR A 3 -90.32 11.04 38.60
N PRO A 4 -90.38 12.38 38.60
CA PRO A 4 -89.48 13.26 37.84
C PRO A 4 -87.98 12.94 38.06
N THR A 5 -87.63 12.51 39.27
CA THR A 5 -86.28 12.09 39.64
C THR A 5 -85.78 10.87 38.87
N ALA A 6 -86.66 9.89 38.60
CA ALA A 6 -86.29 8.69 37.85
C ALA A 6 -85.98 9.01 36.37
N VAL A 7 -86.66 10.01 35.79
CA VAL A 7 -86.41 10.48 34.41
C VAL A 7 -85.09 11.24 34.31
N ILE A 8 -84.72 12.01 35.34
CA ILE A 8 -83.44 12.72 35.38
C ILE A 8 -82.28 11.72 35.53
N PHE A 9 -82.40 10.73 36.42
CA PHE A 9 -81.37 9.71 36.59
C PHE A 9 -81.20 8.82 35.35
N THR A 10 -82.27 8.50 34.60
CA THR A 10 -82.14 7.78 33.32
C THR A 10 -81.50 8.63 32.23
N MET A 11 -81.83 9.92 32.14
CA MET A 11 -81.15 10.85 31.21
C MET A 11 -79.66 10.99 31.53
N VAL A 12 -79.31 11.21 32.81
CA VAL A 12 -77.91 11.30 33.26
C VAL A 12 -77.16 10.00 33.00
N SER A 13 -77.78 8.84 33.28
CA SER A 13 -77.21 7.52 32.96
C SER A 13 -76.97 7.34 31.46
N MET A 14 -77.91 7.75 30.61
CA MET A 14 -77.72 7.76 29.14
C MET A 14 -76.58 8.69 28.71
N PHE A 15 -76.45 9.88 29.30
CA PHE A 15 -75.36 10.81 28.98
C PHE A 15 -73.99 10.26 29.41
N ILE A 16 -73.90 9.65 30.59
CA ILE A 16 -72.67 8.98 31.05
C ILE A 16 -72.32 7.79 30.14
N THR A 17 -73.32 6.99 29.78
CA THR A 17 -73.14 5.84 28.87
C THR A 17 -72.70 6.28 27.48
N ALA A 18 -73.32 7.33 26.91
CA ALA A 18 -72.93 7.90 25.63
C ALA A 18 -71.54 8.54 25.67
N GLY A 19 -71.19 9.22 26.77
CA GLY A 19 -69.86 9.77 27.00
C GLY A 19 -68.78 8.68 27.09
N TYR A 20 -69.06 7.60 27.82
CA TYR A 20 -68.17 6.45 27.93
C TYR A 20 -67.99 5.72 26.60
N LEU A 21 -69.08 5.51 25.84
CA LEU A 21 -69.03 4.93 24.48
C LEU A 21 -68.18 5.78 23.53
N LYS A 22 -68.33 7.11 23.56
CA LYS A 22 -67.52 8.04 22.75
C LYS A 22 -66.04 7.93 23.13
N TYR A 23 -65.73 7.90 24.42
CA TYR A 23 -64.36 7.74 24.91
C TYR A 23 -63.76 6.39 24.51
N ALA A 24 -64.47 5.28 24.73
CA ALA A 24 -64.03 3.93 24.38
C ALA A 24 -63.78 3.77 22.87
N MET A 25 -64.65 4.35 22.02
CA MET A 25 -64.43 4.36 20.57
C MET A 25 -63.21 5.19 20.18
N SER A 26 -63.01 6.36 20.78
CA SER A 26 -61.83 7.20 20.54
C SER A 26 -60.54 6.50 20.96
N ALA A 27 -60.54 5.87 22.13
CA ALA A 27 -59.42 5.09 22.64
C ALA A 27 -59.12 3.89 21.74
N SER A 28 -60.14 3.16 21.26
CA SER A 28 -59.96 2.03 20.34
C SER A 28 -59.36 2.46 18.99
N VAL A 29 -59.81 3.57 18.41
CA VAL A 29 -59.24 4.10 17.16
C VAL A 29 -57.79 4.53 17.37
N THR A 30 -57.49 5.17 18.50
CA THR A 30 -56.12 5.59 18.83
C THR A 30 -55.18 4.39 18.97
N GLN A 31 -55.62 3.32 19.61
CA GLN A 31 -54.85 2.08 19.75
C GLN A 31 -54.62 1.40 18.39
N LYS A 32 -55.65 1.32 17.54
CA LYS A 32 -55.52 0.82 16.17
C LYS A 32 -54.55 1.67 15.37
N TYR A 33 -54.65 2.99 15.45
CA TYR A 33 -53.75 3.90 14.77
C TYR A 33 -52.29 3.66 15.17
N ARG A 34 -51.98 3.57 16.46
CA ARG A 34 -50.62 3.28 16.96
C ARG A 34 -50.10 1.91 16.51
N PHE A 35 -50.97 0.89 16.49
CA PHE A 35 -50.60 -0.44 16.01
C PHE A 35 -50.26 -0.44 14.51
N GLU A 36 -51.04 0.31 13.72
CA GLU A 36 -50.85 0.42 12.28
C GLU A 36 -49.67 1.35 11.92
N GLU A 37 -49.33 2.31 12.78
CA GLU A 37 -48.05 3.05 12.72
C GLU A 37 -46.85 2.13 12.92
N ALA A 38 -46.87 1.29 13.97
CA ALA A 38 -45.79 0.34 14.22
C ALA A 38 -45.63 -0.67 13.07
N LYS A 39 -46.75 -1.13 12.48
CA LYS A 39 -46.71 -1.96 11.26
C LYS A 39 -46.13 -1.22 10.07
N ALA A 40 -46.55 0.02 9.83
CA ALA A 40 -46.03 0.81 8.72
C ALA A 40 -44.52 1.06 8.87
N LEU A 41 -44.04 1.34 10.09
CA LEU A 41 -42.61 1.44 10.36
C LEU A 41 -41.91 0.10 10.08
N LEU A 42 -42.37 -0.99 10.67
CA LEU A 42 -41.82 -2.33 10.44
C LEU A 42 -41.75 -2.70 8.95
N MET A 43 -42.75 -2.31 8.14
CA MET A 43 -42.71 -2.53 6.69
C MET A 43 -41.61 -1.70 6.01
N ALA A 44 -41.39 -0.45 6.43
CA ALA A 44 -40.29 0.37 5.92
C ALA A 44 -38.93 -0.28 6.21
N GLU A 45 -38.75 -0.76 7.45
CA GLU A 45 -37.55 -1.47 7.91
C GLU A 45 -37.35 -2.79 7.17
N THR A 46 -38.43 -3.54 6.96
CA THR A 46 -38.42 -4.79 6.20
C THR A 46 -37.94 -4.55 4.78
N GLY A 47 -38.48 -3.52 4.10
CA GLY A 47 -38.08 -3.19 2.72
C GLY A 47 -36.60 -2.78 2.61
N ILE A 48 -36.06 -2.04 3.59
CA ILE A 48 -34.62 -1.74 3.65
C ILE A 48 -33.82 -3.04 3.81
N ASN A 49 -34.21 -3.91 4.75
CA ASN A 49 -33.48 -5.15 5.02
C ASN A 49 -33.51 -6.14 3.85
N THR A 50 -34.64 -6.26 3.15
CA THR A 50 -34.79 -7.25 2.06
C THR A 50 -34.27 -6.75 0.73
N GLU A 51 -34.46 -5.46 0.40
CA GLU A 51 -34.11 -4.92 -0.92
C GLU A 51 -32.77 -4.17 -0.90
N ALA A 52 -32.52 -3.35 0.13
CA ALA A 52 -31.34 -2.47 0.14
C ALA A 52 -30.06 -3.19 0.57
N LEU A 53 -30.08 -3.93 1.68
CA LEU A 53 -28.87 -4.57 2.24
C LEU A 53 -28.12 -5.48 1.26
N PRO A 54 -28.77 -6.25 0.37
CA PRO A 54 -28.05 -7.06 -0.63
C PRO A 54 -27.33 -6.24 -1.72
N ILE A 55 -27.78 -5.00 -1.95
CA ILE A 55 -27.30 -4.15 -3.06
C ILE A 55 -26.30 -3.11 -2.57
N LEU A 56 -26.50 -2.54 -1.38
CA LEU A 56 -25.65 -1.49 -0.82
C LEU A 56 -24.14 -1.81 -0.87
N PRO A 57 -23.65 -3.01 -0.49
CA PRO A 57 -22.24 -3.37 -0.58
C PRO A 57 -21.60 -3.26 -1.96
N LYS A 58 -22.41 -3.32 -3.02
CA LYS A 58 -21.97 -3.35 -4.43
C LYS A 58 -22.24 -2.04 -5.16
N LEU A 59 -22.72 -1.02 -4.43
CA LEU A 59 -23.09 0.26 -5.01
C LEU A 59 -21.85 1.13 -5.19
N VAL A 60 -21.61 1.59 -6.43
CA VAL A 60 -20.39 2.36 -6.75
C VAL A 60 -20.67 3.86 -6.73
N ASP A 61 -21.67 4.40 -7.45
CA ASP A 61 -21.95 5.85 -7.43
C ASP A 61 -23.40 6.28 -7.81
N GLN A 62 -24.30 5.36 -8.14
CA GLN A 62 -25.65 5.71 -8.60
C GLN A 62 -26.70 5.47 -7.53
N SER A 63 -27.63 6.42 -7.38
CA SER A 63 -28.84 6.19 -6.59
C SER A 63 -29.73 5.18 -7.30
N VAL A 64 -30.04 4.08 -6.62
CA VAL A 64 -30.91 3.02 -7.14
C VAL A 64 -32.23 3.05 -6.38
N VAL A 65 -33.35 3.02 -7.10
CA VAL A 65 -34.69 2.90 -6.53
C VAL A 65 -35.21 1.49 -6.78
N LEU A 66 -35.56 0.80 -5.69
CA LEU A 66 -36.11 -0.55 -5.67
C LEU A 66 -37.54 -0.51 -5.13
N ALA A 67 -38.33 -1.54 -5.45
CA ALA A 67 -39.72 -1.67 -5.02
C ALA A 67 -40.56 -0.38 -5.25
N ALA A 68 -40.37 0.28 -6.40
CA ALA A 68 -41.08 1.53 -6.72
C ALA A 68 -42.61 1.35 -6.74
N ASP A 69 -43.08 0.22 -7.28
CA ASP A 69 -44.51 -0.12 -7.37
C ASP A 69 -45.10 -0.68 -6.06
N GLY A 70 -44.23 -0.96 -5.08
CA GLY A 70 -44.58 -1.51 -3.77
C GLY A 70 -44.74 -3.03 -3.74
N VAL A 71 -44.27 -3.65 -2.66
CA VAL A 71 -44.33 -5.10 -2.43
C VAL A 71 -45.24 -5.40 -1.24
N LEU A 72 -46.28 -6.20 -1.48
CA LEU A 72 -47.28 -6.57 -0.47
C LEU A 72 -46.80 -7.76 0.38
N LEU A 73 -46.87 -7.60 1.70
CA LEU A 73 -46.73 -8.67 2.68
C LEU A 73 -48.11 -8.98 3.28
N GLU A 74 -48.65 -10.16 2.97
CA GLU A 74 -49.99 -10.56 3.39
C GLU A 74 -50.17 -10.43 4.91
N GLY A 75 -51.23 -9.73 5.32
CA GLY A 75 -51.58 -9.52 6.73
C GLY A 75 -50.79 -8.42 7.46
N MET A 76 -49.77 -7.81 6.85
CA MET A 76 -48.96 -6.76 7.47
C MET A 76 -49.08 -5.39 6.80
N GLY A 77 -48.98 -5.31 5.47
CA GLY A 77 -48.96 -4.04 4.73
C GLY A 77 -48.12 -4.16 3.46
N PHE A 78 -47.64 -3.05 2.92
CA PHE A 78 -46.67 -3.05 1.82
C PHE A 78 -45.53 -2.06 2.06
N TYR A 79 -44.35 -2.36 1.54
CA TYR A 79 -43.22 -1.43 1.49
C TYR A 79 -43.00 -0.93 0.07
N ARG A 80 -42.47 0.29 -0.09
CA ARG A 80 -42.19 0.90 -1.40
C ARG A 80 -41.09 1.95 -1.33
N ASN A 81 -40.62 2.39 -2.49
CA ASN A 81 -39.66 3.48 -2.65
C ASN A 81 -38.39 3.24 -1.81
N ILE A 82 -37.78 2.07 -1.97
CA ILE A 82 -36.52 1.76 -1.32
C ILE A 82 -35.40 2.42 -2.12
N ILE A 83 -34.76 3.43 -1.58
CA ILE A 83 -33.71 4.21 -2.24
C ILE A 83 -32.38 3.81 -1.61
N CYS A 84 -31.41 3.44 -2.44
CA CYS A 84 -30.03 3.17 -2.05
C CYS A 84 -29.11 4.20 -2.72
N SER A 85 -28.18 4.80 -1.99
CA SER A 85 -27.21 5.75 -2.54
C SER A 85 -25.89 5.72 -1.76
N THR A 86 -24.81 6.17 -2.39
CA THR A 86 -23.51 6.42 -1.74
C THR A 86 -23.19 7.91 -1.77
N PHE A 87 -22.47 8.40 -0.76
CA PHE A 87 -21.87 9.73 -0.79
C PHE A 87 -20.59 9.77 0.06
N VAL A 88 -19.60 10.55 -0.36
CA VAL A 88 -18.34 10.71 0.37
C VAL A 88 -18.49 11.83 1.40
N ASN A 89 -18.17 11.55 2.66
CA ASN A 89 -18.09 12.56 3.70
C ASN A 89 -16.81 13.39 3.52
N GLN A 90 -16.98 14.70 3.34
CA GLN A 90 -15.89 15.63 3.06
C GLN A 90 -14.92 15.85 4.23
N GLU A 91 -15.31 15.54 5.48
CA GLU A 91 -14.48 15.77 6.68
C GLU A 91 -13.49 14.62 6.98
N ASN A 92 -13.74 13.44 6.43
CA ASN A 92 -12.93 12.24 6.70
C ASN A 92 -12.72 11.32 5.49
N GLY A 93 -13.25 11.68 4.31
CA GLY A 93 -13.12 10.90 3.08
C GLY A 93 -13.85 9.56 3.09
N ARG A 94 -14.69 9.27 4.10
CA ARG A 94 -15.40 7.98 4.18
C ARG A 94 -16.63 7.97 3.28
N THR A 95 -16.78 6.91 2.50
CA THR A 95 -18.03 6.62 1.78
C THR A 95 -19.11 6.17 2.75
N ILE A 96 -20.23 6.87 2.75
CA ILE A 96 -21.46 6.53 3.48
C ILE A 96 -22.43 5.87 2.52
N PHE A 97 -22.94 4.72 2.93
CA PHE A 97 -23.97 3.95 2.23
C PHE A 97 -25.31 4.25 2.89
N TYR A 98 -26.21 4.84 2.13
CA TYR A 98 -27.52 5.29 2.60
C TYR A 98 -28.63 4.43 2.02
N ALA A 99 -29.54 3.99 2.89
CA ALA A 99 -30.81 3.41 2.49
C ALA A 99 -31.98 4.13 3.15
N ARG A 100 -33.05 4.31 2.37
CA ARG A 100 -34.33 4.83 2.85
C ARG A 100 -35.46 3.99 2.29
N GLY A 101 -36.47 3.72 3.11
CA GLY A 101 -37.66 2.98 2.69
C GLY A 101 -38.94 3.57 3.24
N SER A 102 -40.05 3.37 2.53
CA SER A 102 -41.40 3.74 3.00
C SER A 102 -42.25 2.50 3.22
N GLY A 103 -42.91 2.42 4.37
CA GLY A 103 -43.84 1.35 4.69
C GLY A 103 -45.25 1.91 4.88
N VAL A 104 -46.23 1.17 4.38
CA VAL A 104 -47.63 1.59 4.36
C VAL A 104 -48.48 0.51 5.00
N SER A 105 -49.32 0.94 5.95
CA SER A 105 -50.40 0.11 6.50
C SER A 105 -51.75 0.81 6.40
N GLU A 106 -52.81 0.02 6.31
CA GLU A 106 -54.16 0.51 6.14
C GLU A 106 -55.12 -0.13 7.14
N PHE A 107 -55.96 0.68 7.78
CA PHE A 107 -57.05 0.19 8.61
C PHE A 107 -58.33 0.97 8.37
N ARG A 108 -59.47 0.39 8.76
CA ARG A 108 -60.75 1.07 8.71
C ARG A 108 -61.05 1.78 10.01
N ASN A 109 -61.38 3.06 9.93
CA ASN A 109 -61.85 3.82 11.09
C ASN A 109 -63.26 3.35 11.54
N THR A 110 -63.77 3.93 12.62
CA THR A 110 -65.11 3.61 13.16
C THR A 110 -66.27 3.90 12.19
N LEU A 111 -66.03 4.63 11.10
CA LEU A 111 -66.98 4.94 10.03
C LEU A 111 -66.78 4.04 8.79
N GLY A 112 -65.90 3.03 8.87
CA GLY A 112 -65.60 2.10 7.77
C GLY A 112 -64.74 2.68 6.65
N LYS A 113 -64.28 3.94 6.77
CA LYS A 113 -63.39 4.58 5.79
C LYS A 113 -61.96 4.09 5.98
N PRO A 114 -61.23 3.79 4.90
CA PRO A 114 -59.82 3.43 4.98
C PRO A 114 -59.00 4.65 5.44
N VAL A 115 -58.11 4.41 6.39
CA VAL A 115 -57.08 5.33 6.84
C VAL A 115 -55.75 4.67 6.49
N ARG A 116 -55.00 5.35 5.63
CA ARG A 116 -53.67 4.93 5.21
C ARG A 116 -52.62 5.65 6.06
N ILE A 117 -51.70 4.88 6.62
CA ILE A 117 -50.56 5.38 7.39
C ILE A 117 -49.30 5.03 6.60
N GLU A 118 -48.43 6.02 6.41
CA GLU A 118 -47.13 5.85 5.75
C GLU A 118 -46.04 6.33 6.70
N ARG A 119 -45.06 5.46 6.92
CA ARG A 119 -43.86 5.71 7.71
C ARG A 119 -42.61 5.49 6.88
N MET A 120 -41.55 6.17 7.28
CA MET A 120 -40.27 6.13 6.59
C MET A 120 -39.18 5.80 7.57
N ALA A 121 -38.29 4.91 7.16
CA ALA A 121 -37.08 4.58 7.90
C ALA A 121 -35.88 4.92 7.04
N GLU A 122 -34.77 5.22 7.70
CA GLU A 122 -33.48 5.34 7.06
C GLU A 122 -32.38 4.60 7.81
N MET A 123 -31.33 4.30 7.07
CA MET A 123 -30.16 3.58 7.54
C MET A 123 -28.92 4.17 6.89
N ASN A 124 -27.95 4.54 7.72
CA ASN A 124 -26.61 4.93 7.29
C ASN A 124 -25.63 3.82 7.66
N LEU A 125 -24.85 3.37 6.69
CA LEU A 125 -23.75 2.44 6.89
C LEU A 125 -22.44 3.05 6.39
N VAL A 126 -21.34 2.53 6.90
CA VAL A 126 -19.99 2.86 6.43
C VAL A 126 -19.28 1.57 6.07
N ALA A 127 -18.36 1.63 5.10
CA ALA A 127 -17.49 0.49 4.84
C ALA A 127 -16.56 0.24 6.04
N GLU A 128 -16.41 -1.03 6.40
CA GLU A 128 -15.30 -1.51 7.20
C GLU A 128 -14.01 -1.23 6.43
N ASP A 129 -12.98 -0.81 7.15
CA ASP A 129 -11.66 -0.54 6.61
C ASP A 129 -10.61 -1.32 7.39
N PHE A 130 -9.43 -1.47 6.80
CA PHE A 130 -8.37 -2.29 7.37
C PHE A 130 -7.79 -1.71 8.66
N SER A 131 -8.03 -0.43 8.98
CA SER A 131 -7.54 0.15 10.25
C SER A 131 -8.30 -0.38 11.47
N LYS A 132 -9.43 -1.08 11.27
CA LYS A 132 -10.17 -1.77 12.32
C LYS A 132 -9.37 -2.91 12.99
N PHE A 133 -8.44 -3.51 12.25
CA PHE A 133 -7.71 -4.69 12.73
C PHE A 133 -6.46 -4.24 13.44
N MET A 134 -6.34 -4.55 14.74
CA MET A 134 -5.05 -4.42 15.41
C MET A 134 -3.98 -5.21 14.66
N TYR A 135 -4.36 -6.42 14.24
CA TYR A 135 -3.53 -7.28 13.42
C TYR A 135 -4.38 -7.99 12.38
N PHE A 136 -4.08 -7.76 11.11
CA PHE A 136 -4.60 -8.49 9.96
C PHE A 136 -3.43 -9.08 9.17
N THR A 137 -3.52 -10.36 8.83
CA THR A 137 -2.65 -10.95 7.80
C THR A 137 -3.45 -11.75 6.78
N ASN A 138 -3.11 -11.61 5.50
CA ASN A 138 -3.72 -12.44 4.46
C ASN A 138 -3.19 -13.89 4.52
N SER A 139 -1.92 -14.06 4.88
CA SER A 139 -1.29 -15.35 5.08
C SER A 139 -0.40 -15.31 6.32
N GLU A 140 -0.43 -16.37 7.12
CA GLU A 140 0.51 -16.57 8.23
C GLU A 140 1.86 -17.12 7.75
N GLU A 141 2.12 -17.18 6.44
CA GLU A 141 3.48 -17.41 5.96
C GLU A 141 4.41 -16.24 6.36
N PRO A 142 5.68 -16.50 6.68
CA PRO A 142 6.64 -15.44 6.94
C PRO A 142 6.92 -14.61 5.68
N GLY A 143 7.18 -13.31 5.85
CA GLY A 143 7.43 -12.37 4.75
C GLY A 143 8.37 -11.20 5.09
N GLY A 144 8.56 -10.35 4.08
CA GLY A 144 9.20 -9.03 4.16
C GLY A 144 10.72 -8.97 4.26
N GLY A 145 11.43 -10.07 3.98
CA GLY A 145 12.88 -10.04 3.93
C GLY A 145 13.51 -11.38 3.60
N PRO A 146 14.84 -11.45 3.51
CA PRO A 146 15.56 -12.60 3.00
C PRO A 146 15.57 -13.78 3.98
N GLN A 147 15.76 -14.98 3.43
CA GLN A 147 16.01 -16.21 4.20
C GLN A 147 14.93 -16.40 5.26
N LEU A 148 13.68 -16.41 4.79
CA LEU A 148 12.49 -16.62 5.60
C LEU A 148 12.53 -18.05 6.18
N GLY A 149 12.19 -18.18 7.45
CA GLY A 149 12.02 -19.51 8.07
C GLY A 149 10.80 -20.24 7.48
N SER A 150 10.57 -21.48 7.92
CA SER A 150 9.42 -22.27 7.47
C SER A 150 8.22 -22.22 8.43
N TYR A 151 8.33 -21.49 9.55
CA TYR A 151 7.33 -21.53 10.62
C TYR A 151 7.30 -20.22 11.41
N VAL A 152 6.09 -19.72 11.65
CA VAL A 152 5.80 -18.62 12.58
C VAL A 152 4.60 -19.00 13.45
N SER A 153 4.58 -18.51 14.68
CA SER A 153 3.46 -18.72 15.60
C SER A 153 3.31 -17.57 16.59
N PHE A 154 2.16 -17.54 17.26
CA PHE A 154 1.87 -16.63 18.35
C PHE A 154 2.30 -17.26 19.69
N GLY A 155 3.23 -16.63 20.39
CA GLY A 155 3.81 -17.11 21.64
C GLY A 155 3.60 -16.17 22.82
N GLY A 156 4.27 -16.45 23.93
CA GLY A 156 4.11 -15.72 25.19
C GLY A 156 4.53 -14.24 25.18
N SER A 157 5.09 -13.75 24.08
CA SER A 157 5.44 -12.34 23.88
C SER A 157 4.47 -11.61 22.95
N ASP A 158 3.48 -12.30 22.39
CA ASP A 158 2.44 -11.66 21.58
C ASP A 158 1.27 -11.29 22.50
N ILE A 159 1.17 -10.01 22.82
CA ILE A 159 0.09 -9.40 23.60
C ILE A 159 -0.65 -8.49 22.63
N LEU A 160 -1.91 -8.80 22.33
CA LEU A 160 -2.72 -8.04 21.37
C LEU A 160 -4.11 -7.78 21.95
N GLU A 161 -4.66 -6.64 21.58
CA GLU A 161 -6.03 -6.22 21.88
C GLU A 161 -6.80 -5.87 20.59
N GLY A 162 -8.08 -5.51 20.70
CA GLY A 162 -8.88 -5.10 19.54
C GLY A 162 -9.27 -6.29 18.66
N VAL A 163 -9.12 -6.17 17.33
CA VAL A 163 -9.46 -7.24 16.39
C VAL A 163 -8.20 -7.86 15.80
N VAL A 164 -8.05 -9.18 15.99
CA VAL A 164 -6.96 -9.97 15.42
C VAL A 164 -7.57 -10.94 14.40
N HIS A 165 -7.16 -10.81 13.13
CA HIS A 165 -7.72 -11.57 12.04
C HIS A 165 -6.64 -12.15 11.12
N THR A 166 -6.88 -13.35 10.62
CA THR A 166 -6.10 -13.91 9.51
C THR A 166 -7.00 -14.61 8.50
N ASN A 167 -6.71 -14.40 7.21
CA ASN A 167 -7.33 -15.19 6.16
C ASN A 167 -6.75 -16.62 6.08
N GLY A 168 -5.62 -16.89 6.75
CA GLY A 168 -4.98 -18.20 6.80
C GLY A 168 -5.31 -18.98 8.08
N GLN A 169 -4.46 -19.97 8.39
CA GLN A 169 -4.53 -20.71 9.65
C GLN A 169 -3.68 -20.04 10.73
N MET A 170 -4.31 -19.65 11.84
CA MET A 170 -3.60 -19.11 12.99
C MET A 170 -2.97 -20.24 13.82
N THR A 171 -1.69 -20.14 14.17
CA THR A 171 -1.00 -21.17 14.97
C THR A 171 -0.37 -20.59 16.23
N MET A 172 -0.69 -21.16 17.38
CA MET A 172 -0.07 -20.83 18.68
C MET A 172 1.27 -21.55 18.86
N SER A 173 2.15 -21.02 19.68
CA SER A 173 3.43 -21.65 20.03
C SER A 173 3.22 -22.87 20.94
N GLN A 174 4.17 -23.81 20.90
CA GLN A 174 4.26 -24.87 21.91
C GLN A 174 4.91 -24.39 23.22
N PHE A 175 5.59 -23.23 23.17
CA PHE A 175 6.35 -22.62 24.25
C PHE A 175 5.78 -21.22 24.55
N GLY A 176 4.88 -21.15 25.53
CA GLY A 176 4.17 -19.93 25.91
C GLY A 176 2.95 -19.65 25.01
N CYS A 177 1.96 -18.97 25.58
CA CYS A 177 0.70 -18.65 24.91
C CYS A 177 0.51 -17.14 24.82
N PRO A 178 -0.06 -16.61 23.73
CA PRO A 178 -0.31 -15.19 23.61
C PRO A 178 -1.34 -14.71 24.62
N ASP A 179 -1.32 -13.41 24.89
CA ASP A 179 -2.38 -12.74 25.63
C ASP A 179 -3.36 -12.07 24.66
N PHE A 180 -4.51 -12.73 24.49
CA PHE A 180 -5.65 -12.25 23.71
C PHE A 180 -6.88 -11.98 24.60
N THR A 181 -6.67 -11.71 25.89
CA THR A 181 -7.77 -11.47 26.84
C THR A 181 -8.63 -10.26 26.46
N GLN A 182 -8.06 -9.31 25.71
CA GLN A 182 -8.74 -8.11 25.20
C GLN A 182 -8.89 -8.11 23.67
N ALA A 183 -8.68 -9.25 23.01
CA ALA A 183 -8.76 -9.38 21.55
C ALA A 183 -9.91 -10.28 21.09
N ASN A 184 -10.60 -9.81 20.05
CA ASN A 184 -11.53 -10.61 19.25
C ASN A 184 -10.72 -11.30 18.15
N VAL A 185 -10.52 -12.61 18.30
CA VAL A 185 -9.66 -13.43 17.46
C VAL A 185 -10.48 -14.15 16.40
N SER A 186 -10.04 -14.04 15.14
CA SER A 186 -10.70 -14.70 14.01
C SER A 186 -9.72 -15.26 13.01
N ALA A 187 -10.02 -16.43 12.44
CA ALA A 187 -9.23 -17.06 11.39
C ALA A 187 -10.15 -17.74 10.37
N SER A 188 -9.82 -17.61 9.08
CA SER A 188 -10.61 -18.25 8.01
C SER A 188 -10.27 -19.72 7.78
N GLU A 189 -9.03 -20.15 8.04
CA GLU A 189 -8.61 -21.57 7.90
C GLU A 189 -8.40 -22.27 9.26
N GLY A 190 -9.02 -21.74 10.31
CA GLY A 190 -9.00 -22.30 11.65
C GLY A 190 -7.86 -21.83 12.55
N ILE A 191 -7.94 -22.22 13.82
CA ILE A 191 -6.99 -21.85 14.88
C ILE A 191 -6.40 -23.12 15.48
N ASN A 192 -5.08 -23.29 15.32
CA ASN A 192 -4.31 -24.34 15.96
C ASN A 192 -3.77 -23.85 17.31
N LEU A 193 -4.43 -24.27 18.40
CA LEU A 193 -4.10 -23.86 19.77
C LEU A 193 -2.83 -24.51 20.34
N ASN A 194 -2.31 -25.60 19.76
CA ASN A 194 -1.20 -26.38 20.34
C ASN A 194 -1.38 -26.64 21.86
N ASN A 195 -0.50 -26.08 22.71
CA ASN A 195 -0.55 -26.24 24.17
C ASN A 195 -1.35 -25.13 24.88
N CYS A 196 -1.99 -24.24 24.12
CA CYS A 196 -2.76 -23.11 24.62
C CYS A 196 -4.25 -23.41 24.70
N ASN A 197 -5.00 -22.48 25.30
CA ASN A 197 -6.47 -22.51 25.34
C ASN A 197 -7.02 -21.11 25.06
N ASP A 198 -8.25 -21.08 24.59
CA ASP A 198 -8.98 -19.90 24.13
C ASP A 198 -10.04 -19.41 25.15
N GLN A 199 -10.17 -20.07 26.31
CA GLN A 199 -11.26 -19.81 27.26
C GLN A 199 -11.29 -18.39 27.82
N ASN A 200 -10.14 -17.72 27.84
CA ASN A 200 -9.98 -16.38 28.39
C ASN A 200 -9.93 -15.29 27.31
N TRP A 201 -10.06 -15.64 26.03
CA TRP A 201 -10.05 -14.66 24.94
C TRP A 201 -11.40 -13.95 24.87
N ALA A 202 -11.42 -12.73 24.34
CA ALA A 202 -12.66 -11.93 24.32
C ALA A 202 -13.73 -12.55 23.40
N SER A 203 -13.32 -13.01 22.22
CA SER A 203 -14.15 -13.82 21.32
C SER A 203 -13.29 -14.64 20.38
N VAL A 204 -13.80 -15.78 19.90
CA VAL A 204 -13.10 -16.65 18.94
C VAL A 204 -14.03 -17.06 17.81
N ASP A 205 -13.54 -16.92 16.57
CA ASP A 205 -14.17 -17.44 15.35
C ASP A 205 -13.12 -18.13 14.48
N ASP A 206 -13.16 -19.46 14.42
CA ASP A 206 -12.25 -20.30 13.64
C ASP A 206 -12.74 -20.60 12.21
N SER A 207 -13.81 -19.91 11.78
CA SER A 207 -14.45 -20.09 10.47
C SER A 207 -14.83 -18.74 9.83
N ALA A 208 -14.06 -17.70 10.14
CA ALA A 208 -14.36 -16.34 9.76
C ALA A 208 -14.32 -16.15 8.23
N GLU A 209 -15.11 -15.21 7.71
CA GLU A 209 -15.13 -14.91 6.28
C GLU A 209 -13.82 -14.24 5.82
N VAL A 210 -13.24 -14.78 4.75
CA VAL A 210 -12.04 -14.25 4.09
C VAL A 210 -12.27 -12.81 3.61
N ARG A 211 -11.35 -11.92 3.96
CA ARG A 211 -11.26 -10.55 3.41
C ARG A 211 -10.45 -10.56 2.13
N VAL A 212 -10.92 -9.89 1.07
CA VAL A 212 -10.15 -9.77 -0.17
C VAL A 212 -8.88 -8.96 0.08
N TYR A 213 -7.73 -9.52 -0.29
CA TYR A 213 -6.43 -8.91 -0.11
C TYR A 213 -5.48 -9.30 -1.27
N PRO A 214 -4.64 -8.38 -1.79
CA PRO A 214 -4.53 -6.96 -1.42
C PRO A 214 -5.72 -6.12 -1.90
N PRO A 215 -6.06 -5.00 -1.22
CA PRO A 215 -7.19 -4.16 -1.58
C PRO A 215 -6.84 -3.17 -2.70
N TYR A 216 -6.53 -3.69 -3.89
CA TYR A 216 -6.09 -2.88 -5.03
C TYR A 216 -7.08 -1.77 -5.39
N ASP A 217 -8.37 -2.09 -5.55
CA ASP A 217 -9.39 -1.09 -5.91
C ASP A 217 -9.50 0.06 -4.90
N ALA A 218 -9.34 -0.23 -3.60
CA ALA A 218 -9.40 0.79 -2.57
C ALA A 218 -8.13 1.64 -2.52
N THR A 219 -6.98 1.04 -2.86
CA THR A 219 -5.71 1.75 -2.94
C THR A 219 -5.65 2.67 -4.15
N GLU A 220 -6.14 2.22 -5.30
CA GLU A 220 -6.24 3.07 -6.50
C GLU A 220 -7.15 4.27 -6.25
N ARG A 221 -8.27 4.11 -5.53
CA ARG A 221 -9.08 5.26 -5.08
C ARG A 221 -8.29 6.25 -4.23
N ALA A 222 -7.38 5.80 -3.38
CA ALA A 222 -6.53 6.69 -2.60
C ALA A 222 -5.56 7.48 -3.50
N LYS A 223 -4.97 6.84 -4.53
CA LYS A 223 -4.11 7.49 -5.51
C LYS A 223 -4.87 8.52 -6.37
N GLU A 224 -6.06 8.16 -6.86
CA GLU A 224 -6.92 9.03 -7.68
C GLU A 224 -7.41 10.28 -6.92
N ASN A 225 -7.54 10.19 -5.59
CA ASN A 225 -7.98 11.29 -4.72
C ASN A 225 -6.82 11.95 -3.95
N ALA A 226 -5.57 11.74 -4.39
CA ALA A 226 -4.41 12.35 -3.76
C ALA A 226 -4.44 13.88 -3.88
N ASN A 227 -4.18 14.56 -2.77
CA ASN A 227 -4.00 16.02 -2.73
C ASN A 227 -2.64 16.44 -3.27
N TYR A 228 -1.61 15.62 -3.04
CA TYR A 228 -0.25 15.83 -3.51
C TYR A 228 0.26 14.58 -4.20
N VAL A 229 0.91 14.77 -5.35
CA VAL A 229 1.58 13.71 -6.10
C VAL A 229 3.05 14.07 -6.24
N PHE A 230 3.92 13.21 -5.74
CA PHE A 230 5.37 13.33 -5.90
C PHE A 230 5.85 12.21 -6.82
N THR A 231 6.47 12.58 -7.93
CA THR A 231 7.00 11.64 -8.92
C THR A 231 8.42 11.23 -8.57
N ALA A 232 8.71 9.94 -8.69
CA ALA A 232 10.02 9.34 -8.45
C ALA A 232 10.50 8.48 -9.63
N ASP A 233 9.72 8.42 -10.72
CA ASP A 233 9.99 7.71 -11.97
C ASP A 233 10.45 8.63 -13.12
N ASP A 234 10.54 9.95 -12.90
CA ASP A 234 10.88 10.93 -13.94
C ASP A 234 12.28 10.77 -14.55
N MET A 235 13.17 10.04 -13.88
CA MET A 235 14.56 9.82 -14.31
C MET A 235 14.82 8.41 -14.86
N LEU A 236 13.74 7.66 -15.14
CA LEU A 236 13.78 6.31 -15.69
C LEU A 236 13.45 6.30 -17.18
N TRP A 237 13.91 5.28 -17.89
CA TRP A 237 13.58 5.01 -19.30
C TRP A 237 13.92 6.14 -20.27
N ARG A 238 14.86 7.02 -19.89
CA ARG A 238 15.32 8.12 -20.73
C ARG A 238 16.09 7.57 -21.93
N SER A 239 15.87 8.16 -23.09
CA SER A 239 16.62 7.92 -24.33
C SER A 239 18.10 8.26 -24.14
N THR A 240 18.35 9.41 -23.49
CA THR A 240 19.68 9.88 -23.12
C THR A 240 19.95 9.70 -21.62
N GLY A 241 21.12 9.16 -21.28
CA GLY A 241 21.52 8.91 -19.88
C GLY A 241 21.05 7.58 -19.29
N LYS A 242 21.70 7.18 -18.19
CA LYS A 242 21.37 5.97 -17.43
C LYS A 242 20.17 6.22 -16.50
N ASP A 243 19.44 5.16 -16.16
CA ASP A 243 18.35 5.27 -15.20
C ASP A 243 18.87 5.70 -13.84
N THR A 244 18.11 6.57 -13.18
CA THR A 244 18.43 7.07 -11.84
C THR A 244 17.14 7.09 -11.03
N LEU A 245 17.18 6.56 -9.82
CA LEU A 245 16.03 6.48 -8.95
C LEU A 245 15.92 7.75 -8.09
N ILE A 246 14.73 8.04 -7.60
CA ILE A 246 14.46 9.20 -6.75
C ILE A 246 13.93 8.72 -5.40
N MET A 247 14.60 9.12 -4.32
CA MET A 247 14.15 8.88 -2.95
C MET A 247 13.24 10.02 -2.54
N THR A 248 12.12 9.72 -1.87
CA THR A 248 11.24 10.74 -1.28
C THR A 248 11.22 10.56 0.23
N GLU A 249 11.53 11.62 0.98
CA GLU A 249 11.46 11.62 2.45
C GLU A 249 10.38 12.60 2.93
N PHE A 250 9.54 12.13 3.85
CA PHE A 250 8.59 12.93 4.62
C PHE A 250 9.04 13.02 6.07
N GLU A 251 9.19 14.26 6.54
CA GLU A 251 9.30 14.57 7.96
C GLU A 251 8.03 15.29 8.40
N PHE A 252 7.21 14.62 9.21
CA PHE A 252 6.04 15.24 9.80
C PHE A 252 6.46 16.25 10.87
N ILE A 253 5.82 17.42 10.84
CA ILE A 253 6.06 18.51 11.78
C ILE A 253 4.72 19.05 12.27
N ASN A 254 4.75 19.84 13.33
CA ASN A 254 3.56 20.53 13.80
C ASN A 254 2.99 21.45 12.69
N GLY A 255 1.69 21.30 12.38
CA GLY A 255 1.00 22.01 11.31
C GLY A 255 1.25 21.52 9.88
N GLY A 256 1.93 20.39 9.65
CA GLY A 256 2.11 19.84 8.29
C GLY A 256 3.25 18.84 8.12
N PHE A 257 3.95 18.91 6.99
CA PHE A 257 5.09 18.02 6.68
C PHE A 257 6.13 18.70 5.80
N ILE A 258 7.37 18.21 5.85
CA ILE A 258 8.48 18.59 4.98
C ILE A 258 8.71 17.44 3.99
N VAL A 259 8.91 17.78 2.71
CA VAL A 259 9.29 16.83 1.67
C VAL A 259 10.65 17.17 1.12
N SER A 260 11.49 16.15 0.95
CA SER A 260 12.76 16.24 0.23
C SER A 260 12.85 15.12 -0.80
N GLN A 261 13.40 15.41 -1.97
CA GLN A 261 13.65 14.41 -3.02
C GLN A 261 15.08 14.53 -3.56
N TRP A 262 15.76 13.40 -3.65
CA TRP A 262 17.11 13.32 -4.21
C TRP A 262 17.34 12.04 -5.01
N THR A 263 18.29 12.11 -5.92
CA THR A 263 18.67 10.99 -6.78
C THR A 263 19.52 9.97 -6.04
N TYR A 264 19.32 8.69 -6.36
CA TYR A 264 20.21 7.61 -5.94
C TYR A 264 20.31 6.51 -7.00
N LEU A 265 21.31 5.64 -6.82
CA LEU A 265 21.53 4.46 -7.63
C LEU A 265 21.58 3.25 -6.71
N ILE A 266 20.95 2.15 -7.13
CA ILE A 266 21.13 0.84 -6.49
C ILE A 266 22.30 0.16 -7.21
N PRO A 267 23.39 -0.20 -6.50
CA PRO A 267 24.48 -0.97 -7.09
C PRO A 267 24.02 -2.32 -7.62
N PRO A 268 24.58 -2.82 -8.73
CA PRO A 268 25.87 -2.40 -9.30
C PRO A 268 25.81 -1.11 -10.14
N VAL A 269 26.77 -0.22 -9.88
CA VAL A 269 27.02 1.03 -10.58
C VAL A 269 28.21 0.84 -11.51
N GLY A 270 27.99 0.88 -12.82
CA GLY A 270 29.09 0.87 -13.79
C GLY A 270 29.94 2.13 -13.75
N GLU A 271 31.20 2.03 -14.18
CA GLU A 271 32.13 3.15 -14.35
C GLU A 271 31.50 4.29 -15.16
N SER A 272 31.93 5.52 -14.82
CA SER A 272 31.57 6.69 -15.61
C SER A 272 32.18 6.56 -17.01
N GLY A 273 31.37 6.87 -18.02
CA GLY A 273 31.80 6.88 -19.40
C GLY A 273 30.85 7.74 -20.24
N PRO A 274 30.99 7.71 -21.57
CA PRO A 274 30.12 8.45 -22.47
C PRO A 274 28.64 8.20 -22.15
N PRO A 275 27.81 9.26 -22.07
CA PRO A 275 26.37 9.07 -21.93
C PRO A 275 25.80 8.32 -23.15
N PRO A 276 24.79 7.45 -22.95
CA PRO A 276 24.05 6.86 -24.06
C PRO A 276 23.53 7.93 -25.01
N THR A 277 23.78 7.75 -26.30
CA THR A 277 23.43 8.68 -27.36
C THR A 277 22.59 7.96 -28.42
N ASN A 278 21.54 8.63 -28.89
CA ASN A 278 20.60 8.03 -29.83
C ASN A 278 20.82 8.54 -31.24
N PHE A 279 20.64 7.64 -32.20
CA PHE A 279 20.79 7.84 -33.63
C PHE A 279 19.69 7.10 -34.39
N ARG A 280 19.53 7.38 -35.68
CA ARG A 280 18.68 6.60 -36.59
C ARG A 280 19.47 5.42 -37.15
N TRP A 281 18.84 4.25 -37.23
CA TRP A 281 19.44 3.12 -37.91
C TRP A 281 19.54 3.38 -39.42
N ASP A 282 20.74 3.32 -39.97
CA ASP A 282 20.96 3.30 -41.42
C ASP A 282 21.23 1.87 -41.89
N ALA A 283 20.57 1.49 -42.99
CA ALA A 283 20.76 0.18 -43.61
C ALA A 283 21.95 0.14 -44.59
N ASP A 284 22.52 1.30 -44.91
CA ASP A 284 23.72 1.43 -45.71
C ASP A 284 24.96 1.02 -44.89
N PHE A 285 25.73 0.06 -45.41
CA PHE A 285 26.92 -0.52 -44.76
C PHE A 285 28.23 0.11 -45.28
N ASN A 286 28.15 1.35 -45.77
CA ASN A 286 29.29 2.12 -46.25
C ASN A 286 29.24 3.52 -45.63
N PHE A 287 30.31 3.92 -44.95
CA PHE A 287 30.38 5.22 -44.28
C PHE A 287 30.13 6.40 -45.24
N GLU A 288 30.50 6.31 -46.53
CA GLU A 288 30.24 7.40 -47.50
C GLU A 288 28.75 7.63 -47.79
N GLN A 289 27.89 6.68 -47.39
CA GLN A 289 26.45 6.70 -47.61
C GLN A 289 25.65 6.83 -46.30
N LEU A 290 26.32 6.97 -45.16
CA LEU A 290 25.65 7.17 -43.88
C LEU A 290 24.84 8.46 -43.92
N SER A 291 23.55 8.35 -43.63
CA SER A 291 22.67 9.50 -43.48
C SER A 291 23.04 10.31 -42.24
N ASN A 292 22.69 11.61 -42.23
CA ASN A 292 22.83 12.43 -41.04
C ASN A 292 22.06 11.82 -39.84
N GLU A 293 22.50 12.12 -38.62
CA GLU A 293 21.85 11.68 -37.38
C GLU A 293 21.81 10.15 -37.22
N SER A 294 22.66 9.40 -37.94
CA SER A 294 22.51 7.95 -38.11
C SER A 294 23.69 7.12 -37.64
N ILE A 295 23.41 5.83 -37.40
CA ILE A 295 24.35 4.79 -36.98
C ILE A 295 24.17 3.53 -37.85
N ALA A 296 25.27 2.90 -38.23
CA ALA A 296 25.25 1.70 -39.08
C ALA A 296 26.41 0.75 -38.82
N PHE A 297 26.19 -0.53 -39.12
CA PHE A 297 27.26 -1.54 -39.15
C PHE A 297 27.83 -1.67 -40.57
N ASP A 298 29.09 -2.07 -40.70
CA ASP A 298 29.77 -2.26 -41.99
C ASP A 298 29.40 -3.57 -42.74
N GLY A 299 28.41 -4.30 -42.24
CA GLY A 299 27.96 -5.55 -42.83
C GLY A 299 26.44 -5.74 -42.76
N PRO A 300 25.84 -6.47 -43.71
CA PRO A 300 24.41 -6.73 -43.74
C PRO A 300 23.98 -7.76 -42.68
N PHE A 301 22.69 -7.76 -42.33
CA PHE A 301 22.10 -8.77 -41.46
C PHE A 301 21.98 -10.13 -42.16
N ASP A 302 22.42 -11.20 -41.49
CA ASP A 302 22.19 -12.59 -41.92
C ASP A 302 20.87 -13.11 -41.32
N SER A 303 19.82 -13.14 -42.13
CA SER A 303 18.50 -13.65 -41.72
C SER A 303 18.44 -15.15 -41.36
N THR A 304 19.43 -15.96 -41.75
CA THR A 304 19.47 -17.39 -41.44
C THR A 304 20.07 -17.63 -40.06
N LEU A 305 21.12 -16.88 -39.72
CA LEU A 305 21.83 -16.98 -38.45
C LEU A 305 21.34 -15.97 -37.40
N GLN A 306 20.50 -15.02 -37.81
CA GLN A 306 19.99 -13.92 -36.98
C GLN A 306 21.10 -13.08 -36.33
N VAL A 307 22.15 -12.74 -37.09
CA VAL A 307 23.32 -11.98 -36.62
C VAL A 307 23.81 -10.99 -37.67
N TYR A 308 24.57 -9.98 -37.24
CA TYR A 308 25.39 -9.13 -38.09
C TYR A 308 26.85 -9.60 -38.08
N PHE A 309 27.43 -9.76 -39.26
CA PHE A 309 28.88 -9.92 -39.42
C PHE A 309 29.48 -8.54 -39.70
N MET A 310 30.02 -7.92 -38.65
CA MET A 310 30.65 -6.60 -38.72
C MET A 310 32.01 -6.66 -38.03
N ASP A 311 32.87 -5.73 -38.38
CA ASP A 311 34.00 -5.34 -37.55
C ASP A 311 34.11 -3.82 -37.36
N THR A 312 33.15 -3.06 -37.90
CA THR A 312 33.17 -1.60 -37.85
C THR A 312 31.76 -1.01 -37.62
N LEU A 313 31.69 0.02 -36.78
CA LEU A 313 30.52 0.85 -36.51
C LEU A 313 30.73 2.25 -37.07
N PHE A 314 29.79 2.73 -37.87
CA PHE A 314 29.75 4.10 -38.39
C PHE A 314 28.73 4.91 -37.60
N VAL A 315 29.13 6.09 -37.12
CA VAL A 315 28.29 6.97 -36.30
C VAL A 315 28.43 8.40 -36.82
N ASP A 316 27.32 9.04 -37.13
CA ASP A 316 27.31 10.46 -37.51
C ASP A 316 27.70 11.35 -36.33
N SER A 317 28.22 12.56 -36.61
CA SER A 317 28.59 13.50 -35.55
C SER A 317 27.38 14.16 -34.88
N ASP A 318 26.21 14.15 -35.51
CA ASP A 318 24.98 14.70 -34.95
C ASP A 318 24.12 13.57 -34.36
N ASP A 319 23.51 13.80 -33.19
CA ASP A 319 22.55 12.87 -32.58
C ASP A 319 21.18 12.91 -33.27
N ILE A 320 20.23 12.08 -32.82
CA ILE A 320 18.87 12.03 -33.38
C ILE A 320 18.06 13.33 -33.24
N GLU A 321 18.47 14.24 -32.34
CA GLU A 321 17.86 15.55 -32.16
C GLU A 321 18.56 16.63 -33.02
N GLY A 322 19.63 16.26 -33.73
CA GLY A 322 20.46 17.16 -34.54
C GLY A 322 21.46 17.97 -33.72
N ASN A 323 21.78 17.54 -32.50
CA ASN A 323 22.82 18.16 -31.69
C ASN A 323 24.19 17.55 -32.00
N ASP A 324 25.24 18.37 -31.98
CA ASP A 324 26.63 17.93 -32.13
C ASP A 324 27.04 17.01 -30.96
N ALA A 325 27.21 15.72 -31.27
CA ALA A 325 27.61 14.65 -30.38
C ALA A 325 29.13 14.39 -30.40
N THR A 326 29.93 15.17 -31.15
CA THR A 326 31.39 14.97 -31.32
C THR A 326 32.09 14.82 -29.97
N ASN A 327 31.83 15.72 -29.01
CA ASN A 327 32.46 15.64 -27.68
C ASN A 327 32.10 14.35 -26.92
N THR A 328 30.89 13.83 -27.11
CA THR A 328 30.43 12.58 -26.48
C THR A 328 31.08 11.37 -27.16
N LEU A 329 31.17 11.38 -28.49
CA LEU A 329 31.75 10.30 -29.28
C LEU A 329 33.28 10.22 -29.09
N GLU A 330 33.95 11.35 -28.88
CA GLU A 330 35.38 11.42 -28.53
C GLU A 330 35.71 10.88 -27.13
N MET A 331 34.72 10.72 -26.25
CA MET A 331 34.93 10.13 -24.92
C MET A 331 35.08 8.61 -24.95
N TYR A 332 34.74 7.94 -26.06
CA TYR A 332 34.89 6.50 -26.19
C TYR A 332 36.35 6.14 -26.48
N ASP A 333 36.94 5.28 -25.64
CA ASP A 333 38.34 4.88 -25.69
C ASP A 333 38.52 3.43 -26.21
N ILE A 334 39.71 3.15 -26.74
CA ILE A 334 40.07 1.78 -27.15
C ILE A 334 40.09 0.87 -25.91
N GLY A 335 39.37 -0.23 -25.99
CA GLY A 335 39.13 -1.16 -24.88
C GLY A 335 37.75 -1.03 -24.25
N ASP A 336 37.02 0.04 -24.55
CA ASP A 336 35.65 0.23 -24.07
C ASP A 336 34.72 -0.83 -24.64
N THR A 337 33.84 -1.36 -23.79
CA THR A 337 32.73 -2.19 -24.26
C THR A 337 31.56 -1.28 -24.60
N VAL A 338 30.99 -1.44 -25.79
CA VAL A 338 29.89 -0.62 -26.31
C VAL A 338 28.72 -1.50 -26.70
N LEU A 339 27.52 -0.98 -26.45
CA LEU A 339 26.23 -1.60 -26.72
C LEU A 339 25.50 -0.77 -27.77
N VAL A 340 25.05 -1.43 -28.84
CA VAL A 340 24.18 -0.86 -29.87
C VAL A 340 22.86 -1.59 -29.82
N ARG A 341 21.77 -0.90 -29.45
CA ARG A 341 20.46 -1.54 -29.25
C ARG A 341 19.31 -0.66 -29.71
N SER A 342 18.14 -1.27 -29.88
CA SER A 342 16.90 -0.52 -30.09
C SER A 342 16.62 0.37 -28.87
N ALA A 343 16.19 1.60 -29.11
CA ALA A 343 15.73 2.51 -28.05
C ALA A 343 14.32 2.14 -27.54
N ASP A 344 13.59 1.30 -28.29
CA ASP A 344 12.31 0.74 -27.86
C ASP A 344 12.53 -0.25 -26.70
N PRO A 345 11.99 0.02 -25.49
CA PRO A 345 12.17 -0.86 -24.34
C PRO A 345 11.56 -2.25 -24.52
N ASP A 346 10.61 -2.41 -25.44
CA ASP A 346 9.95 -3.70 -25.73
C ASP A 346 10.71 -4.52 -26.79
N SER A 347 11.83 -4.01 -27.31
CA SER A 347 12.62 -4.63 -28.39
C SER A 347 13.83 -5.39 -27.87
N ASN A 348 13.94 -6.68 -28.22
CA ASN A 348 15.08 -7.54 -27.84
C ASN A 348 16.29 -7.45 -28.79
N LYS A 349 16.38 -6.39 -29.60
CA LYS A 349 17.45 -6.19 -30.60
C LYS A 349 18.66 -5.48 -30.00
N GLY A 350 19.81 -6.14 -30.00
CA GLY A 350 21.03 -5.57 -29.46
C GLY A 350 22.30 -6.29 -29.89
N TRP A 351 23.38 -5.54 -29.92
CA TRP A 351 24.74 -5.99 -30.19
C TRP A 351 25.68 -5.41 -29.14
N VAL A 352 26.62 -6.21 -28.66
CA VAL A 352 27.67 -5.79 -27.73
C VAL A 352 29.05 -6.17 -28.25
N GLY A 353 30.01 -5.27 -28.11
CA GLY A 353 31.39 -5.51 -28.52
C GLY A 353 32.39 -4.57 -27.87
N VAL A 354 33.68 -4.83 -28.10
CA VAL A 354 34.80 -4.02 -27.59
C VAL A 354 35.33 -3.14 -28.71
N MET A 355 35.62 -1.88 -28.41
CA MET A 355 36.31 -0.99 -29.34
C MET A 355 37.79 -1.32 -29.42
N ASN A 356 38.29 -1.53 -30.63
CA ASN A 356 39.67 -1.87 -30.93
C ASN A 356 40.41 -0.74 -31.66
N SER A 357 39.68 0.15 -32.32
CA SER A 357 40.20 1.38 -32.93
C SER A 357 39.13 2.46 -33.00
N THR A 358 39.57 3.72 -33.03
CA THR A 358 38.72 4.89 -33.23
C THR A 358 39.35 5.77 -34.30
N ASP A 359 38.56 6.23 -35.27
CA ASP A 359 38.94 7.17 -36.33
C ASP A 359 37.77 8.09 -36.66
N GLN A 360 38.03 9.22 -37.31
CA GLN A 360 37.00 10.15 -37.76
C GLN A 360 37.28 10.58 -39.21
N ILE A 361 36.33 10.32 -40.10
CA ILE A 361 36.45 10.57 -41.53
C ILE A 361 35.28 11.45 -41.99
N ASN A 362 35.56 12.66 -42.44
CA ASN A 362 34.56 13.61 -42.97
C ASN A 362 33.37 13.88 -42.03
N GLY A 363 33.59 13.87 -40.70
CA GLY A 363 32.53 14.08 -39.70
C GLY A 363 31.88 12.79 -39.18
N ILE A 364 32.17 11.63 -39.80
CA ILE A 364 31.67 10.33 -39.35
C ILE A 364 32.72 9.67 -38.46
N PHE A 365 32.30 9.24 -37.28
CA PHE A 365 33.08 8.41 -36.39
C PHE A 365 33.07 6.96 -36.89
N VAL A 366 34.26 6.37 -36.95
CA VAL A 366 34.48 5.00 -37.42
C VAL A 366 35.13 4.22 -36.28
N PHE A 367 34.33 3.43 -35.58
CA PHE A 367 34.81 2.59 -34.50
C PHE A 367 35.07 1.18 -35.01
N GLY A 368 36.32 0.74 -34.97
CA GLY A 368 36.65 -0.66 -35.19
C GLY A 368 36.27 -1.45 -33.95
N VAL A 369 35.48 -2.50 -34.10
CA VAL A 369 34.85 -3.24 -33.01
C VAL A 369 35.05 -4.74 -33.14
N GLN A 370 35.11 -5.41 -31.99
CA GLN A 370 35.07 -6.86 -31.90
C GLN A 370 33.78 -7.30 -31.19
N SER A 371 32.93 -8.05 -31.89
CA SER A 371 31.69 -8.56 -31.33
C SER A 371 31.96 -9.53 -30.17
N LEU A 372 31.30 -9.28 -29.04
CA LEU A 372 31.26 -10.16 -27.87
C LEU A 372 29.98 -10.99 -27.83
N GLY A 373 28.87 -10.41 -28.28
CA GLY A 373 27.56 -11.04 -28.27
C GLY A 373 26.52 -10.22 -29.03
N GLN A 374 25.43 -10.88 -29.44
CA GLN A 374 24.34 -10.28 -30.20
C GLN A 374 23.03 -11.00 -29.88
N SER A 375 21.91 -10.28 -29.91
CA SER A 375 20.55 -10.82 -29.78
C SER A 375 19.66 -10.09 -30.77
N PHE A 376 19.10 -10.83 -31.74
CA PHE A 376 18.19 -10.27 -32.74
C PHE A 376 17.13 -11.30 -33.11
N GLU A 377 15.86 -10.92 -33.07
CA GLU A 377 14.78 -11.71 -33.69
C GLU A 377 14.61 -11.34 -35.19
N ASN A 378 14.91 -10.08 -35.51
CA ASN A 378 14.84 -9.46 -36.83
C ASN A 378 15.84 -8.28 -36.91
N PRO A 379 16.23 -7.79 -38.10
CA PRO A 379 17.14 -6.66 -38.20
C PRO A 379 16.52 -5.37 -37.64
N PHE A 380 17.37 -4.39 -37.38
CA PHE A 380 16.94 -3.02 -37.17
C PHE A 380 16.26 -2.50 -38.44
N ALA A 381 15.14 -1.79 -38.28
CA ALA A 381 14.41 -1.20 -39.39
C ALA A 381 15.08 0.12 -39.82
N PRO A 382 15.11 0.45 -41.12
CA PRO A 382 15.63 1.76 -41.57
C PRO A 382 14.92 2.91 -40.85
N GLY A 383 15.68 3.80 -40.22
CA GLY A 383 15.18 4.91 -39.42
C GLY A 383 14.70 4.56 -38.00
N GLU A 384 14.84 3.30 -37.56
CA GLU A 384 14.61 2.90 -36.16
C GLU A 384 15.53 3.69 -35.23
N GLU A 385 15.04 4.12 -34.06
CA GLU A 385 15.86 4.81 -33.08
C GLU A 385 16.75 3.80 -32.34
N ILE A 386 18.06 4.04 -32.38
CA ILE A 386 19.10 3.16 -31.86
C ILE A 386 19.94 3.91 -30.83
N THR A 387 20.20 3.27 -29.70
CA THR A 387 21.08 3.78 -28.66
C THR A 387 22.47 3.17 -28.80
N LEU A 388 23.49 4.02 -28.92
CA LEU A 388 24.90 3.68 -28.65
C LEU A 388 25.20 3.99 -27.19
N ALA A 389 25.65 3.00 -26.42
CA ALA A 389 25.91 3.13 -24.99
C ALA A 389 27.26 2.52 -24.59
N PHE A 390 27.92 3.15 -23.63
CA PHE A 390 29.10 2.62 -22.96
C PHE A 390 28.71 1.62 -21.87
N GLN A 391 29.41 0.48 -21.82
CA GLN A 391 29.25 -0.57 -20.82
C GLN A 391 30.59 -0.86 -20.13
N GLY A 392 30.95 -0.02 -19.16
CA GLY A 392 32.16 -0.19 -18.36
C GLY A 392 32.08 -1.32 -17.33
N GLY A 393 33.21 -1.58 -16.66
CA GLY A 393 33.24 -2.41 -15.46
C GLY A 393 32.52 -1.76 -14.28
N LEU A 394 32.62 -2.35 -13.09
CA LEU A 394 32.06 -1.77 -11.86
C LEU A 394 32.91 -0.56 -11.40
N ASP A 395 32.24 0.53 -11.03
CA ASP A 395 32.88 1.70 -10.44
C ASP A 395 33.50 1.37 -9.07
N ASN A 396 34.83 1.37 -8.99
CA ASN A 396 35.55 1.07 -7.75
C ASN A 396 35.50 2.20 -6.70
N THR A 397 34.96 3.37 -7.05
CA THR A 397 34.78 4.49 -6.12
C THR A 397 33.48 4.37 -5.31
N VAL A 398 32.52 3.58 -5.79
CA VAL A 398 31.24 3.33 -5.10
C VAL A 398 31.44 2.30 -3.99
N PRO A 399 31.14 2.63 -2.73
CA PRO A 399 31.22 1.68 -1.63
C PRO A 399 30.21 0.53 -1.79
N PHE A 400 30.65 -0.69 -1.50
CA PHE A 400 29.82 -1.91 -1.59
C PHE A 400 29.27 -2.20 -2.99
N ASN A 401 29.90 -1.74 -4.07
CA ASN A 401 29.34 -1.79 -5.43
C ASN A 401 29.08 -3.20 -6.03
N ASN A 402 29.28 -4.26 -5.27
CA ASN A 402 29.01 -5.61 -5.73
C ASN A 402 27.50 -5.90 -5.69
N PHE A 403 26.99 -6.51 -6.76
CA PHE A 403 25.61 -6.96 -6.87
C PHE A 403 25.09 -7.69 -5.63
N ALA A 404 25.89 -8.60 -5.04
CA ALA A 404 25.45 -9.41 -3.90
C ALA A 404 25.17 -8.59 -2.63
N ASN A 405 25.68 -7.36 -2.52
CA ASN A 405 25.39 -6.46 -1.39
C ASN A 405 24.01 -5.81 -1.47
N TYR A 406 23.34 -5.85 -2.62
CA TYR A 406 22.05 -5.19 -2.83
C TYR A 406 20.96 -6.12 -3.39
N HIS A 407 21.37 -7.24 -3.97
CA HIS A 407 20.47 -8.16 -4.62
C HIS A 407 20.60 -9.56 -4.02
N ASN A 408 19.47 -10.18 -3.72
CA ASN A 408 19.39 -11.56 -3.25
C ASN A 408 18.63 -12.46 -4.25
N HIS A 409 18.95 -12.30 -5.53
CA HIS A 409 18.46 -13.16 -6.61
C HIS A 409 19.62 -13.53 -7.55
N PRO A 410 19.47 -14.49 -8.48
CA PRO A 410 20.50 -14.79 -9.46
C PRO A 410 20.82 -13.58 -10.34
N ASN A 411 22.11 -13.32 -10.60
CA ASN A 411 22.57 -12.32 -11.57
C ASN A 411 22.62 -12.93 -12.98
N ASN A 412 21.45 -13.23 -13.54
CA ASN A 412 21.29 -13.93 -14.83
C ASN A 412 20.61 -13.06 -15.91
N GLY A 413 20.44 -11.76 -15.66
CA GLY A 413 19.78 -10.81 -16.56
C GLY A 413 18.26 -10.96 -16.70
N THR A 414 17.64 -11.90 -15.99
CA THR A 414 16.18 -12.17 -16.09
C THR A 414 15.47 -12.20 -14.74
N SER A 415 16.18 -12.50 -13.65
CA SER A 415 15.65 -12.44 -12.30
C SER A 415 15.70 -11.02 -11.76
N VAL A 416 14.63 -10.62 -11.06
CA VAL A 416 14.47 -9.29 -10.45
C VAL A 416 14.29 -9.41 -8.95
N CYS A 417 14.50 -8.31 -8.22
CA CYS A 417 14.23 -8.26 -6.78
C CYS A 417 12.76 -8.57 -6.43
N GLU A 418 12.59 -9.50 -5.48
CA GLU A 418 11.28 -9.90 -4.95
C GLU A 418 10.86 -9.02 -3.76
N SER A 419 9.56 -9.01 -3.42
CA SER A 419 9.06 -8.25 -2.27
C SER A 419 9.61 -8.77 -0.93
N SER A 420 10.01 -10.05 -0.88
CA SER A 420 10.68 -10.70 0.25
C SER A 420 12.21 -10.68 0.12
N GLY A 421 12.74 -9.82 -0.77
CA GLY A 421 14.16 -9.70 -1.05
C GLY A 421 14.93 -8.83 -0.07
N PHE A 422 16.13 -8.43 -0.50
CA PHE A 422 16.80 -7.27 0.06
C PHE A 422 16.10 -6.00 -0.38
N HIS A 423 15.91 -5.10 0.59
CA HIS A 423 15.47 -3.73 0.34
C HIS A 423 16.44 -2.76 1.00
N HIS A 424 16.55 -1.55 0.45
CA HIS A 424 17.54 -0.57 0.86
C HIS A 424 16.93 0.82 0.92
N PHE A 425 17.12 1.51 2.05
CA PHE A 425 16.75 2.90 2.20
C PHE A 425 17.96 3.82 2.11
N ASP A 426 19.13 3.35 2.53
CA ASP A 426 20.29 4.09 3.06
C ASP A 426 21.20 4.75 2.02
N PHE A 427 20.58 5.33 0.99
CA PHE A 427 21.19 6.20 -0.01
C PHE A 427 21.03 7.67 0.38
N GLU A 428 22.08 8.27 0.90
CA GLU A 428 22.07 9.67 1.34
C GLU A 428 22.31 10.63 0.16
N PRO A 429 21.74 11.84 0.20
CA PRO A 429 22.00 12.86 -0.81
C PRO A 429 23.50 13.18 -0.88
N ILE A 430 24.03 13.29 -2.10
CA ILE A 430 25.43 13.65 -2.30
C ILE A 430 25.58 15.14 -1.98
N ASN A 431 26.42 15.46 -0.99
CA ASN A 431 26.83 16.84 -0.73
C ASN A 431 27.34 17.46 -2.04
N ASN A 432 26.61 18.46 -2.58
CA ASN A 432 26.88 19.24 -3.81
C ASN A 432 26.07 18.90 -5.07
N THR A 433 25.10 17.99 -5.03
CA THR A 433 24.11 17.83 -6.12
C THR A 433 22.84 18.61 -5.78
N PRO A 434 22.16 19.29 -6.72
CA PRO A 434 20.86 19.89 -6.43
C PRO A 434 19.89 18.76 -6.05
N ASP A 435 19.26 18.87 -4.89
CA ASP A 435 18.06 18.09 -4.58
C ASP A 435 17.03 18.32 -5.72
N ILE A 436 16.36 17.25 -6.16
CA ILE A 436 15.23 17.38 -7.10
C ILE A 436 14.18 18.28 -6.47
N LEU A 437 13.92 18.04 -5.19
CA LEU A 437 13.14 18.92 -4.34
C LEU A 437 13.94 19.16 -3.06
N PRO A 438 14.51 20.37 -2.85
CA PRO A 438 15.10 20.70 -1.57
C PRO A 438 14.02 20.65 -0.47
N PRO A 439 14.40 20.52 0.81
CA PRO A 439 13.46 20.46 1.92
C PRO A 439 12.37 21.53 1.84
N THR A 440 11.15 21.12 1.53
CA THR A 440 10.01 22.00 1.24
C THR A 440 8.87 21.70 2.21
N THR A 441 8.42 22.72 2.93
CA THR A 441 7.35 22.61 3.92
C THR A 441 5.97 22.83 3.31
N PHE A 442 5.03 21.95 3.65
CA PHE A 442 3.62 22.04 3.30
C PHE A 442 2.78 22.19 4.58
N PHE A 443 2.08 23.32 4.71
CA PHE A 443 1.21 23.60 5.86
C PHE A 443 -0.21 23.15 5.57
N THR A 444 -0.63 22.04 6.17
CA THR A 444 -1.98 21.49 6.06
C THR A 444 -2.23 20.53 7.21
N ASP A 445 -3.47 20.45 7.69
CA ASP A 445 -3.92 19.49 8.70
C ASP A 445 -4.63 18.27 8.09
N PHE A 446 -4.71 18.21 6.76
CA PHE A 446 -5.28 17.11 6.00
C PHE A 446 -4.52 16.91 4.68
N ALA A 447 -4.09 15.69 4.38
CA ALA A 447 -3.65 15.32 3.03
C ALA A 447 -3.68 13.81 2.75
N VAL A 448 -4.07 13.46 1.53
CA VAL A 448 -3.73 12.18 0.89
C VAL A 448 -2.55 12.44 -0.04
N ILE A 449 -1.45 11.70 0.14
CA ILE A 449 -0.17 11.93 -0.53
C ILE A 449 0.17 10.67 -1.32
N TYR A 450 0.35 10.82 -2.63
CA TYR A 450 0.77 9.73 -3.50
C TYR A 450 2.22 9.93 -3.94
N VAL A 451 3.06 8.92 -3.69
CA VAL A 451 4.41 8.84 -4.25
C VAL A 451 4.39 7.84 -5.40
N LYS A 452 4.54 8.37 -6.61
CA LYS A 452 4.52 7.60 -7.85
C LYS A 452 5.91 7.10 -8.18
N GLY A 453 6.05 5.80 -8.41
CA GLY A 453 7.30 5.25 -8.97
C GLY A 453 8.50 5.18 -8.02
N GLY A 454 8.31 5.18 -6.70
CA GLY A 454 9.45 5.15 -5.77
C GLY A 454 9.10 4.72 -4.34
N GLN A 455 10.15 4.43 -3.58
CA GLN A 455 10.06 4.15 -2.14
C GLN A 455 10.09 5.44 -1.31
N VAL A 456 9.61 5.33 -0.08
CA VAL A 456 9.38 6.49 0.80
C VAL A 456 10.06 6.30 2.14
N ARG A 457 10.64 7.37 2.68
CA ARG A 457 11.11 7.47 4.06
C ARG A 457 10.15 8.33 4.88
N VAL A 458 9.86 7.94 6.12
CA VAL A 458 8.91 8.62 7.01
C VAL A 458 9.47 8.71 8.43
N ARG A 459 9.28 9.87 9.07
CA ARG A 459 9.55 10.16 10.49
C ARG A 459 8.79 11.38 10.98
N GLY A 460 8.81 11.63 12.29
CA GLY A 460 8.46 12.92 12.88
C GLY A 460 7.12 12.97 13.60
N THR A 461 6.62 14.19 13.81
CA THR A 461 5.42 14.45 14.62
C THR A 461 4.23 14.83 13.75
N VAL A 462 3.20 14.00 13.77
CA VAL A 462 1.96 14.13 12.99
C VAL A 462 0.97 15.03 13.71
N ASP A 463 0.67 16.17 13.09
CA ASP A 463 -0.37 17.09 13.51
C ASP A 463 -1.42 17.27 12.40
N GLY A 464 -2.47 16.44 12.42
CA GLY A 464 -3.48 16.38 11.37
C GLY A 464 -3.79 14.95 10.91
N LYS A 465 -4.46 14.86 9.77
CA LYS A 465 -4.91 13.60 9.15
C LYS A 465 -4.20 13.39 7.83
N PHE A 466 -3.32 12.40 7.77
CA PHE A 466 -2.50 12.13 6.59
C PHE A 466 -2.60 10.67 6.17
N SER A 467 -2.57 10.45 4.87
CA SER A 467 -2.32 9.12 4.30
C SER A 467 -1.24 9.21 3.23
N ILE A 468 -0.25 8.32 3.28
CA ILE A 468 0.77 8.16 2.24
C ILE A 468 0.48 6.86 1.50
N VAL A 469 0.43 6.92 0.17
CA VAL A 469 0.28 5.76 -0.71
C VAL A 469 1.42 5.68 -1.71
N THR A 470 1.95 4.47 -1.95
CA THR A 470 2.99 4.20 -2.95
C THR A 470 2.48 3.26 -4.03
N ASP A 471 3.20 3.20 -5.15
CA ASP A 471 3.00 2.12 -6.14
C ASP A 471 3.55 0.79 -5.62
N ASN A 472 3.14 -0.32 -6.25
CA ASN A 472 3.62 -1.65 -5.86
C ASN A 472 5.14 -1.74 -6.04
N TYR A 473 5.62 -1.41 -7.24
CA TYR A 473 7.03 -1.46 -7.61
C TYR A 473 7.30 -0.55 -8.80
N THR A 474 8.59 -0.38 -9.07
CA THR A 474 9.11 0.39 -10.20
C THR A 474 10.27 -0.37 -10.80
N GLU A 475 10.26 -0.53 -12.11
CA GLU A 475 11.35 -1.17 -12.85
C GLU A 475 12.32 -0.12 -13.37
N TYR A 476 13.61 -0.48 -13.36
CA TYR A 476 14.70 0.38 -13.79
C TYR A 476 15.76 -0.44 -14.51
N ARG A 477 16.42 0.16 -15.50
CA ARG A 477 17.61 -0.40 -16.15
C ARG A 477 18.80 -0.27 -15.20
N ARG A 478 19.55 -1.35 -14.98
CA ARG A 478 20.71 -1.28 -14.07
C ARG A 478 21.77 -0.32 -14.61
N HIS A 479 22.50 0.30 -13.69
CA HIS A 479 23.47 1.33 -14.06
C HIS A 479 24.77 0.74 -14.67
N ASP A 480 25.16 -0.47 -14.26
CA ASP A 480 26.28 -1.20 -14.85
C ASP A 480 25.98 -1.77 -16.24
N ASP A 481 24.76 -2.23 -16.44
CA ASP A 481 24.30 -2.83 -17.68
C ASP A 481 22.85 -2.43 -17.96
N ILE A 482 22.68 -1.50 -18.91
CA ILE A 482 21.37 -0.94 -19.25
C ILE A 482 20.47 -1.91 -20.04
N SER A 483 20.98 -3.07 -20.43
CA SER A 483 20.19 -4.16 -21.04
C SER A 483 19.48 -5.00 -19.99
N ILE A 484 19.89 -4.91 -18.72
CA ILE A 484 19.28 -5.64 -17.61
C ILE A 484 18.30 -4.73 -16.90
N VAL A 485 17.07 -5.21 -16.76
CA VAL A 485 16.01 -4.57 -15.97
C VAL A 485 15.95 -5.22 -14.60
N ASP A 486 15.87 -4.41 -13.56
CA ASP A 486 15.60 -4.85 -12.20
C ASP A 486 14.46 -4.01 -11.59
N ARG A 487 14.11 -4.29 -10.35
CA ARG A 487 12.92 -3.77 -9.68
C ARG A 487 13.26 -3.21 -8.30
N VAL A 488 12.70 -2.04 -8.00
CA VAL A 488 12.57 -1.52 -6.63
C VAL A 488 11.12 -1.58 -6.21
N TRP A 489 10.85 -2.05 -5.01
CA TRP A 489 9.49 -2.09 -4.46
C TRP A 489 9.14 -0.77 -3.80
N GLY A 490 7.88 -0.34 -3.91
CA GLY A 490 7.39 0.90 -3.30
C GLY A 490 7.20 0.75 -1.79
N ASN A 491 8.29 0.47 -1.08
CA ASN A 491 8.32 0.32 0.36
C ASN A 491 8.15 1.67 1.08
N ILE A 492 7.59 1.63 2.29
CA ILE A 492 7.64 2.74 3.23
C ILE A 492 8.60 2.38 4.36
N TRP A 493 9.60 3.23 4.57
CA TRP A 493 10.66 3.08 5.56
C TRP A 493 10.40 3.99 6.76
N LEU A 494 10.31 3.41 7.95
CA LEU A 494 10.22 4.16 9.20
C LEU A 494 11.64 4.47 9.67
N MET A 495 12.04 5.73 9.55
CA MET A 495 13.42 6.20 9.77
C MET A 495 13.71 6.50 11.24
N ASP A 496 12.67 6.90 11.96
CA ASP A 496 12.66 7.29 13.37
C ASP A 496 11.22 7.16 13.88
N ASP A 497 10.97 7.57 15.12
CA ASP A 497 9.65 7.68 15.71
C ASP A 497 8.66 8.45 14.81
N VAL A 498 7.42 7.97 14.81
CA VAL A 498 6.29 8.60 14.15
C VAL A 498 5.17 8.75 15.18
N LEU A 499 5.01 9.95 15.73
CA LEU A 499 4.13 10.23 16.88
C LEU A 499 3.04 11.21 16.51
N TYR A 500 1.84 11.06 17.07
CA TYR A 500 0.87 12.16 17.05
C TYR A 500 1.35 13.28 17.99
N ASP A 501 1.10 14.54 17.63
CA ASP A 501 1.55 15.73 18.37
C ASP A 501 1.06 15.78 19.83
N ASP A 502 -0.08 15.12 20.11
CA ASP A 502 -0.69 15.04 21.43
C ASP A 502 -0.45 13.72 22.17
N SER A 503 0.25 12.76 21.57
CA SER A 503 0.61 11.50 22.21
C SER A 503 1.65 11.68 23.33
N ASN A 504 1.74 10.70 24.21
CA ASN A 504 2.83 10.63 25.17
C ASN A 504 4.16 10.42 24.43
N PRO A 505 5.13 11.34 24.51
CA PRO A 505 6.36 11.27 23.73
C PRO A 505 7.33 10.17 24.17
N ILE A 506 7.07 9.48 25.28
CA ILE A 506 7.92 8.41 25.81
C ILE A 506 7.30 7.02 25.54
N THR A 507 5.98 6.90 25.67
CA THR A 507 5.28 5.60 25.53
C THR A 507 4.52 5.46 24.22
N GLY A 508 4.36 6.54 23.46
CA GLY A 508 3.51 6.59 22.27
C GLY A 508 2.02 6.57 22.55
N GLU A 509 1.61 6.52 23.83
CA GLU A 509 0.20 6.41 24.22
C GLU A 509 -0.60 7.56 23.62
N ILE A 510 -1.58 7.18 22.80
CA ILE A 510 -2.43 8.09 22.05
C ILE A 510 -3.55 8.64 22.93
N VAL A 511 -3.97 9.87 22.65
CA VAL A 511 -5.12 10.48 23.34
C VAL A 511 -6.43 9.99 22.71
N TYR A 512 -7.31 9.40 23.51
CA TYR A 512 -8.66 9.05 23.06
C TYR A 512 -9.45 10.32 22.69
N GLY A 513 -10.05 10.33 21.49
CA GLY A 513 -10.69 11.48 20.89
C GLY A 513 -9.74 12.40 20.11
N THR A 514 -8.44 12.06 19.96
CA THR A 514 -7.52 12.85 19.15
C THR A 514 -8.01 12.98 17.71
N ARG A 515 -7.71 14.12 17.08
CA ARG A 515 -7.96 14.35 15.64
C ARG A 515 -6.87 13.77 14.73
N ASN A 516 -5.71 13.46 15.29
CA ASN A 516 -4.52 13.06 14.55
C ASN A 516 -4.67 11.65 13.99
N ARG A 517 -4.44 11.46 12.69
CA ARG A 517 -4.54 10.16 12.02
C ARG A 517 -3.44 10.03 10.99
N LEU A 518 -2.68 8.96 11.05
CA LEU A 518 -1.71 8.61 10.01
C LEU A 518 -2.07 7.26 9.38
N GLY A 519 -2.14 7.22 8.05
CA GLY A 519 -2.25 5.99 7.27
C GLY A 519 -1.02 5.80 6.38
N LEU A 520 -0.34 4.67 6.50
CA LEU A 520 0.77 4.29 5.63
C LEU A 520 0.31 3.12 4.75
N ILE A 521 0.10 3.37 3.47
CA ILE A 521 -0.40 2.42 2.47
C ILE A 521 0.76 2.09 1.54
N SER A 522 1.56 1.10 1.92
CA SER A 522 2.70 0.65 1.14
C SER A 522 2.26 -0.34 0.08
N GLY A 523 2.62 -0.07 -1.18
CA GLY A 523 2.47 -1.02 -2.28
C GLY A 523 3.26 -2.31 -2.08
N ALA A 524 4.21 -2.36 -1.14
CA ALA A 524 5.02 -3.53 -0.83
C ALA A 524 5.12 -3.80 0.67
N ASN A 525 6.23 -3.41 1.29
CA ASN A 525 6.51 -3.56 2.71
C ASN A 525 6.44 -2.23 3.46
N ILE A 526 6.17 -2.32 4.76
CA ILE A 526 6.49 -1.26 5.70
C ILE A 526 7.66 -1.76 6.53
N ILE A 527 8.81 -1.08 6.47
CA ILE A 527 10.06 -1.58 7.04
C ILE A 527 10.57 -0.61 8.10
N ILE A 528 10.82 -1.11 9.30
CA ILE A 528 11.55 -0.36 10.33
C ILE A 528 13.01 -0.32 9.91
N ALA A 529 13.47 0.87 9.51
CA ALA A 529 14.82 1.07 9.00
C ALA A 529 15.86 0.83 10.10
N ASN A 530 17.02 0.29 9.72
CA ASN A 530 18.17 0.14 10.61
C ASN A 530 18.92 1.47 10.70
N THR A 531 18.40 2.43 11.47
CA THR A 531 19.00 3.75 11.71
C THR A 531 19.69 3.78 13.07
N ALA A 532 20.43 4.86 13.36
CA ALA A 532 21.07 5.02 14.66
C ALA A 532 20.03 5.31 15.75
N GLU A 533 19.00 6.06 15.38
CA GLU A 533 17.83 6.47 16.15
C GLU A 533 17.02 5.24 16.56
N ASN A 534 16.68 4.37 15.60
CA ASN A 534 15.95 3.12 15.86
C ASN A 534 16.81 2.02 16.53
N GLY A 535 17.86 2.37 17.26
CA GLY A 535 18.67 1.39 18.01
C GLY A 535 19.51 0.44 17.19
N GLY A 536 19.81 0.77 15.93
CA GLY A 536 20.75 0.03 15.11
C GLY A 536 22.11 -0.16 15.82
N LYS A 537 22.80 -1.24 15.44
CA LYS A 537 24.09 -1.63 16.06
C LYS A 537 23.94 -1.93 17.54
N ASN A 538 22.96 -2.77 17.87
CA ASN A 538 22.69 -3.23 19.22
C ASN A 538 22.58 -2.08 20.24
N GLN A 539 21.78 -1.06 19.91
CA GLN A 539 21.52 0.13 20.73
C GLN A 539 22.76 0.96 21.06
N SER A 540 23.66 1.13 20.09
CA SER A 540 24.90 1.89 20.31
C SER A 540 24.64 3.40 20.48
N ASN A 541 23.57 3.95 19.91
CA ASN A 541 23.29 5.40 19.90
C ASN A 541 21.85 5.72 20.34
N GLY A 542 20.85 5.06 19.75
CA GLY A 542 19.45 5.10 20.16
C GLY A 542 18.94 3.75 20.63
N SER A 543 17.64 3.66 20.85
CA SER A 543 16.92 2.43 21.13
C SER A 543 15.46 2.62 20.76
N ASP A 544 14.79 1.50 20.51
CA ASP A 544 13.33 1.44 20.35
C ASP A 544 12.85 2.15 19.08
N ILE A 545 11.55 2.00 18.80
CA ILE A 545 10.84 2.85 17.83
C ILE A 545 9.37 2.91 18.25
N ILE A 546 8.80 4.10 18.22
CA ILE A 546 7.41 4.36 18.58
C ILE A 546 6.63 4.81 17.34
N ILE A 547 5.51 4.14 17.08
CA ILE A 547 4.71 4.33 15.87
C ILE A 547 3.26 4.59 16.28
N ASN A 548 2.71 5.71 15.84
CA ASN A 548 1.29 6.03 15.88
C ASN A 548 0.73 6.04 14.45
N GLY A 549 -0.19 5.13 14.14
CA GLY A 549 -0.81 5.11 12.82
C GLY A 549 -1.28 3.74 12.34
N ALA A 550 -2.04 3.77 11.25
CA ALA A 550 -2.51 2.58 10.55
C ALA A 550 -1.53 2.19 9.45
N LEU A 551 -1.04 0.94 9.52
CA LEU A 551 -0.03 0.40 8.61
C LEU A 551 -0.67 -0.66 7.69
N LEU A 552 -0.53 -0.49 6.37
CA LEU A 552 -0.97 -1.47 5.37
C LEU A 552 0.17 -1.79 4.39
N ALA A 553 0.61 -3.05 4.38
CA ALA A 553 1.62 -3.58 3.48
C ALA A 553 0.97 -4.51 2.45
N MET A 554 0.80 -4.04 1.21
CA MET A 554 -0.02 -4.71 0.20
C MET A 554 0.56 -6.03 -0.29
N ASN A 555 1.82 -6.05 -0.73
CA ASN A 555 2.38 -7.24 -1.37
C ASN A 555 3.17 -8.14 -0.43
N ASP A 556 3.58 -7.65 0.75
CA ASP A 556 4.38 -8.47 1.67
C ASP A 556 4.12 -8.12 3.16
N SER A 557 5.04 -7.50 3.90
CA SER A 557 4.93 -7.43 5.38
C SER A 557 5.26 -6.08 6.03
N PHE A 558 4.78 -5.92 7.26
CA PHE A 558 5.37 -4.98 8.24
C PHE A 558 6.51 -5.69 8.98
N VAL A 559 7.75 -5.22 8.85
CA VAL A 559 8.96 -6.01 9.18
C VAL A 559 10.12 -5.14 9.70
N ALA A 560 10.98 -5.71 10.53
CA ALA A 560 12.24 -5.07 10.93
C ALA A 560 13.34 -5.32 9.89
N HIS A 561 14.16 -4.31 9.58
CA HIS A 561 15.29 -4.44 8.66
C HIS A 561 16.45 -5.25 9.27
N TYR A 562 16.30 -6.58 9.40
CA TYR A 562 17.27 -7.46 10.05
C TYR A 562 18.46 -7.88 9.16
N TRP A 563 18.38 -7.69 7.84
CA TRP A 563 19.45 -8.10 6.92
C TRP A 563 20.60 -7.09 6.82
N GLN A 564 20.44 -5.89 7.36
CA GLN A 564 21.54 -4.94 7.58
C GLN A 564 22.00 -4.99 9.05
N ASN A 565 22.31 -6.18 9.57
CA ASN A 565 22.72 -6.35 10.95
C ASN A 565 24.24 -6.27 11.14
N SER A 566 24.66 -6.12 12.39
CA SER A 566 26.05 -5.87 12.79
C SER A 566 26.66 -6.99 13.65
N ILE A 567 26.09 -8.21 13.65
CA ILE A 567 26.65 -9.32 14.44
C ILE A 567 28.03 -9.75 13.89
N SER A 568 28.82 -10.48 14.67
CA SER A 568 30.20 -10.87 14.30
C SER A 568 30.29 -12.07 13.36
N ASP A 569 29.19 -12.80 13.14
CA ASP A 569 29.17 -13.95 12.24
C ASP A 569 29.01 -13.50 10.79
N ASN A 570 30.08 -13.61 10.00
CA ASN A 570 30.10 -13.21 8.60
C ASN A 570 29.09 -13.97 7.72
N SER A 571 28.70 -15.19 8.10
CA SER A 571 27.68 -15.95 7.36
C SER A 571 26.25 -15.46 7.60
N LEU A 572 26.05 -14.60 8.61
CA LEU A 572 24.76 -14.07 9.03
C LEU A 572 24.66 -12.54 8.88
N ASN A 573 25.79 -11.83 8.76
CA ASN A 573 25.85 -10.39 8.54
C ASN A 573 26.23 -9.99 7.10
N GLY A 574 26.75 -10.92 6.29
CA GLY A 574 27.27 -10.69 4.95
C GLY A 574 26.52 -11.45 3.84
N PRO A 575 26.69 -11.03 2.58
CA PRO A 575 26.03 -11.68 1.46
C PRO A 575 26.80 -12.92 1.00
N GLU A 576 26.09 -13.83 0.31
CA GLU A 576 26.68 -14.99 -0.34
C GLU A 576 27.02 -14.62 -1.80
N PHE A 577 28.26 -14.16 -2.03
CA PHE A 577 28.69 -13.65 -3.33
C PHE A 577 28.54 -14.67 -4.47
N SER A 578 28.73 -15.96 -4.19
CA SER A 578 28.65 -17.01 -5.22
C SER A 578 27.21 -17.37 -5.58
N SER A 579 26.27 -17.11 -4.68
CA SER A 579 24.86 -17.46 -4.82
C SER A 579 24.01 -16.46 -4.04
N PRO A 580 23.81 -15.24 -4.57
CA PRO A 580 23.19 -14.14 -3.82
C PRO A 580 21.78 -14.47 -3.29
N VAL A 581 21.05 -15.37 -3.95
CA VAL A 581 19.76 -15.91 -3.48
C VAL A 581 19.80 -16.52 -2.07
N ASN A 582 20.96 -17.01 -1.65
CA ASN A 582 21.16 -17.61 -0.34
C ASN A 582 21.62 -16.61 0.73
N SER A 583 21.75 -15.33 0.37
CA SER A 583 22.22 -14.30 1.29
C SER A 583 21.23 -14.07 2.42
N LYS A 584 21.75 -14.07 3.65
CA LYS A 584 20.98 -13.70 4.85
C LYS A 584 21.04 -12.20 5.09
N ALA A 585 22.17 -11.59 4.80
CA ALA A 585 22.43 -10.20 5.10
C ALA A 585 23.25 -9.54 4.00
N ASP A 586 23.23 -8.21 4.00
CA ASP A 586 23.77 -7.40 2.91
C ASP A 586 25.24 -7.02 3.09
N GLY A 587 25.84 -7.31 4.25
CA GLY A 587 27.25 -6.98 4.57
C GLY A 587 27.50 -5.53 4.98
N ARG A 588 26.48 -4.67 4.92
CA ARG A 588 26.63 -3.21 5.10
C ARG A 588 26.42 -2.79 6.55
N GLY A 589 25.69 -3.59 7.35
CA GLY A 589 25.37 -3.28 8.74
C GLY A 589 26.57 -2.92 9.64
N PRO A 590 27.71 -3.65 9.62
CA PRO A 590 28.88 -3.30 10.43
C PRO A 590 29.50 -1.93 10.12
N PHE A 591 29.19 -1.34 8.97
CA PHE A 591 29.73 -0.05 8.52
C PHE A 591 28.74 1.10 8.72
N ARG A 592 27.57 0.84 9.31
CA ARG A 592 26.49 1.81 9.52
C ARG A 592 26.28 2.06 11.03
N ASN A 593 25.53 3.14 11.32
CA ASN A 593 25.04 3.53 12.65
C ASN A 593 26.13 3.65 13.74
N PRO A 594 27.11 4.57 13.60
CA PRO A 594 27.30 5.55 12.52
C PRO A 594 28.12 5.02 11.34
N ALA A 595 28.11 5.76 10.22
CA ALA A 595 28.92 5.42 9.05
C ALA A 595 30.41 5.30 9.41
N SER A 596 31.05 4.22 8.99
CA SER A 596 32.46 3.92 9.29
C SER A 596 33.16 3.31 8.07
N ALA A 597 34.43 3.67 7.86
CA ALA A 597 35.28 3.03 6.85
C ALA A 597 35.74 1.61 7.26
N PHE A 598 35.62 1.27 8.55
CA PHE A 598 36.01 -0.02 9.10
C PHE A 598 34.79 -0.74 9.69
N PRO A 599 34.69 -2.07 9.53
CA PRO A 599 33.56 -2.83 10.08
C PRO A 599 33.61 -2.78 11.61
N GLN A 600 32.44 -2.60 12.23
CA GLN A 600 32.23 -2.55 13.67
C GLN A 600 31.09 -3.51 14.02
N VAL A 601 31.42 -4.62 14.66
CA VAL A 601 30.47 -5.69 14.98
C VAL A 601 30.06 -5.70 16.45
N THR A 602 28.85 -6.17 16.75
CA THR A 602 28.23 -6.17 18.09
C THR A 602 28.31 -7.51 18.82
N GLY A 603 29.03 -8.49 18.26
CA GLY A 603 29.12 -9.84 18.83
C GLY A 603 27.96 -10.72 18.36
N ASN A 604 27.29 -11.43 19.27
CA ASN A 604 26.33 -12.48 18.90
C ASN A 604 24.86 -12.00 18.78
N SER A 605 24.59 -10.70 18.89
CA SER A 605 23.24 -10.14 18.78
C SER A 605 23.23 -8.72 18.24
N ASP A 606 22.09 -8.33 17.66
CA ASP A 606 21.80 -6.96 17.23
C ASP A 606 20.35 -6.62 17.61
N ILE A 607 20.11 -6.56 18.92
CA ILE A 607 18.80 -6.20 19.47
C ILE A 607 18.73 -4.68 19.59
N ARG A 608 17.69 -4.13 18.97
CA ARG A 608 17.52 -2.69 18.74
C ARG A 608 16.56 -2.03 19.73
N GLY A 609 15.99 -2.81 20.64
CA GLY A 609 15.04 -2.37 21.65
C GLY A 609 13.66 -2.98 21.42
N GLN A 610 12.62 -2.21 21.72
CA GLN A 610 11.22 -2.53 21.57
C GLN A 610 10.58 -1.68 20.49
N MET A 611 9.82 -2.32 19.61
CA MET A 611 8.91 -1.65 18.69
C MET A 611 7.58 -1.47 19.42
N VAL A 612 7.15 -0.22 19.62
CA VAL A 612 5.90 0.15 20.26
C VAL A 612 4.96 0.72 19.21
N LEU A 613 3.87 0.00 18.92
CA LEU A 613 2.83 0.45 17.99
C LEU A 613 1.56 0.81 18.75
N TRP A 614 1.05 2.01 18.53
CA TRP A 614 -0.33 2.40 18.82
C TRP A 614 -1.06 2.63 17.50
N GLY A 615 -1.84 1.65 17.05
CA GLY A 615 -2.36 1.70 15.70
C GLY A 615 -2.97 0.39 15.21
N SER A 616 -2.72 0.07 13.94
CA SER A 616 -3.23 -1.12 13.27
C SER A 616 -2.19 -1.67 12.30
N VAL A 617 -2.04 -2.99 12.21
CA VAL A 617 -1.18 -3.65 11.21
C VAL A 617 -2.01 -4.47 10.26
N THR A 618 -1.88 -4.22 8.96
CA THR A 618 -2.46 -5.01 7.88
C THR A 618 -1.36 -5.41 6.91
N GLN A 619 -1.23 -6.70 6.62
CA GLN A 619 -0.13 -7.22 5.80
C GLN A 619 -0.55 -8.44 4.97
N ASN A 620 0.20 -8.72 3.89
CA ASN A 620 -0.02 -9.92 3.09
C ASN A 620 0.54 -11.16 3.79
N LYS A 621 1.75 -11.04 4.33
CA LYS A 621 2.49 -12.09 5.02
C LYS A 621 2.93 -11.60 6.39
N ARG A 622 3.20 -12.52 7.32
CA ARG A 622 3.67 -12.16 8.66
C ARG A 622 5.13 -11.70 8.64
N GLY A 623 5.36 -10.43 8.93
CA GLY A 623 6.71 -9.89 9.05
C GLY A 623 7.40 -10.23 10.38
N TYR A 624 8.72 -10.41 10.32
CA TYR A 624 9.55 -10.60 11.51
C TYR A 624 9.95 -9.25 12.12
N MET A 625 9.58 -9.03 13.39
CA MET A 625 10.21 -7.97 14.19
C MET A 625 11.55 -8.42 14.77
N LYS A 626 11.72 -9.72 15.04
CA LYS A 626 12.94 -10.32 15.58
C LYS A 626 13.26 -11.63 14.89
N ARG A 627 14.54 -11.83 14.58
CA ARG A 627 15.11 -13.11 14.13
C ARG A 627 15.97 -13.69 15.26
N ASN A 628 15.70 -14.93 15.65
CA ASN A 628 16.43 -15.63 16.71
C ASN A 628 16.39 -17.16 16.50
N ALA A 629 17.06 -17.90 17.40
CA ALA A 629 17.02 -19.36 17.40
C ALA A 629 15.67 -19.91 17.87
N PRO A 630 15.14 -21.00 17.27
CA PRO A 630 15.67 -21.73 16.12
C PRO A 630 15.32 -21.07 14.77
N GLY A 631 16.18 -21.24 13.76
CA GLY A 631 15.92 -20.73 12.42
C GLY A 631 17.20 -20.44 11.65
N PRO A 632 17.11 -19.76 10.48
CA PRO A 632 18.27 -19.39 9.67
C PRO A 632 19.28 -18.50 10.40
N TYR A 633 18.82 -17.86 11.49
CA TYR A 633 19.59 -17.00 12.39
C TYR A 633 19.64 -17.63 13.78
N PRO A 634 20.51 -18.62 14.02
CA PRO A 634 20.61 -19.34 15.29
C PRO A 634 21.35 -18.52 16.36
N VAL A 635 20.91 -17.28 16.59
CA VAL A 635 21.51 -16.32 17.51
C VAL A 635 20.56 -15.99 18.66
N SER A 636 21.13 -15.60 19.80
CA SER A 636 20.42 -15.21 21.01
C SER A 636 21.10 -14.00 21.64
N PRO A 637 20.35 -12.98 22.10
CA PRO A 637 18.88 -12.86 22.12
C PRO A 637 18.20 -12.69 20.74
N GLY A 638 18.92 -12.27 19.70
CA GLY A 638 18.39 -12.16 18.34
C GLY A 638 18.90 -10.94 17.56
N ILE A 639 18.22 -10.64 16.46
CA ILE A 639 18.40 -9.46 15.60
C ILE A 639 17.03 -8.81 15.40
N GLY A 640 16.90 -7.50 15.64
CA GLY A 640 15.64 -6.75 15.51
C GLY A 640 15.07 -6.28 16.85
N TYR A 641 13.75 -6.30 17.02
CA TYR A 641 13.03 -5.71 18.15
C TYR A 641 12.16 -6.70 18.90
N ASP A 642 12.07 -6.53 20.21
CA ASP A 642 10.89 -7.00 20.95
C ASP A 642 9.66 -6.19 20.52
N LYS A 643 8.45 -6.74 20.74
CA LYS A 643 7.21 -6.16 20.21
C LYS A 643 6.33 -5.68 21.33
N ASP A 644 5.66 -4.55 21.13
CA ASP A 644 4.60 -4.02 21.96
C ASP A 644 3.53 -3.40 21.08
N TYR A 645 2.29 -3.82 21.29
CA TYR A 645 1.21 -3.66 20.32
C TYR A 645 -0.04 -3.20 21.06
N HIS A 646 -0.48 -1.98 20.75
CA HIS A 646 -1.69 -1.34 21.27
C HIS A 646 -2.59 -0.89 20.13
N TYR A 647 -3.90 -1.07 20.27
CA TYR A 647 -4.83 -0.72 19.21
C TYR A 647 -5.27 0.75 19.33
N ASP A 648 -5.30 1.47 18.21
CA ASP A 648 -5.89 2.80 18.17
C ASP A 648 -7.42 2.72 18.06
N TYR A 649 -8.10 2.73 19.22
CA TYR A 649 -9.56 2.76 19.32
C TYR A 649 -10.19 3.98 18.64
N ASN A 650 -9.42 5.02 18.32
CA ASN A 650 -9.96 6.14 17.58
C ASN A 650 -10.33 5.78 16.14
N PHE A 651 -9.72 4.74 15.55
CA PHE A 651 -10.06 4.26 14.22
C PHE A 651 -11.48 3.69 14.14
N SER A 652 -11.90 2.93 15.15
CA SER A 652 -13.26 2.41 15.23
C SER A 652 -14.27 3.50 15.57
N ASP A 653 -13.94 4.36 16.55
CA ASP A 653 -14.93 5.22 17.20
C ASP A 653 -15.11 6.56 16.48
N PHE A 654 -14.02 7.12 15.94
CA PHE A 654 -14.01 8.44 15.30
C PHE A 654 -13.68 8.36 13.79
N GLY A 655 -13.01 7.28 13.36
CA GLY A 655 -12.72 6.98 11.97
C GLY A 655 -11.23 6.89 11.62
N PRO A 656 -10.92 6.33 10.44
CA PRO A 656 -9.61 5.93 9.99
C PRO A 656 -8.84 7.15 9.47
N PRO A 657 -7.58 6.94 9.06
CA PRO A 657 -6.89 7.89 8.21
C PRO A 657 -7.65 8.19 6.91
N PRO A 658 -7.41 9.36 6.29
CA PRO A 658 -8.07 9.75 5.04
C PRO A 658 -7.90 8.71 3.93
N MET A 659 -8.96 8.32 3.25
CA MET A 659 -8.91 7.36 2.13
C MET A 659 -8.23 6.02 2.47
N TYR A 660 -8.23 5.61 3.74
CA TYR A 660 -7.63 4.33 4.12
C TYR A 660 -8.40 3.14 3.50
N PRO A 661 -7.72 2.08 3.02
CA PRO A 661 -8.37 1.04 2.23
C PRO A 661 -9.51 0.31 2.94
N THR A 662 -10.65 0.21 2.25
CA THR A 662 -11.85 -0.51 2.71
C THR A 662 -11.70 -2.02 2.56
N SER A 663 -12.21 -2.80 3.52
CA SER A 663 -12.29 -4.26 3.41
C SER A 663 -13.48 -4.69 2.55
N SER A 664 -13.30 -5.78 1.80
CA SER A 664 -14.36 -6.39 1.00
C SER A 664 -14.44 -7.89 1.22
N SER A 665 -15.64 -8.41 1.03
CA SER A 665 -15.95 -9.84 1.08
C SER A 665 -15.47 -10.54 -0.20
N SER A 666 -15.27 -11.85 -0.11
CA SER A 666 -15.01 -12.72 -1.27
C SER A 666 -16.06 -12.62 -2.39
N THR A 667 -17.26 -12.12 -2.09
CA THR A 667 -18.34 -11.89 -3.06
C THR A 667 -18.25 -10.55 -3.82
N GLY A 668 -17.20 -9.77 -3.56
CA GLY A 668 -16.88 -8.51 -4.24
C GLY A 668 -17.60 -7.27 -3.69
N GLY A 669 -18.39 -7.41 -2.62
CA GLY A 669 -19.05 -6.27 -1.95
C GLY A 669 -18.24 -5.75 -0.76
N ALA A 670 -18.28 -4.44 -0.52
CA ALA A 670 -17.75 -3.81 0.68
C ALA A 670 -18.47 -4.35 1.93
N ILE A 671 -17.73 -4.59 3.01
CA ILE A 671 -18.33 -5.03 4.27
C ILE A 671 -18.86 -3.79 4.98
N LEU A 672 -20.17 -3.73 5.25
CA LEU A 672 -20.80 -2.53 5.77
C LEU A 672 -21.11 -2.64 7.27
N ILE A 673 -20.84 -1.57 8.00
CA ILE A 673 -21.14 -1.41 9.43
C ILE A 673 -22.23 -0.36 9.59
N ILE A 674 -23.27 -0.68 10.37
CA ILE A 674 -24.38 0.22 10.66
C ILE A 674 -23.87 1.39 11.52
N LYS A 675 -24.02 2.62 11.03
CA LYS A 675 -23.66 3.84 11.78
C LYS A 675 -24.88 4.44 12.47
N SER A 676 -26.00 4.51 11.77
CA SER A 676 -27.25 4.99 12.34
C SER A 676 -28.44 4.34 11.67
N TYR A 677 -29.54 4.31 12.40
CA TYR A 677 -30.79 3.73 11.95
C TYR A 677 -31.93 4.40 12.70
N GLY A 678 -33.01 4.76 11.99
CA GLY A 678 -34.15 5.41 12.64
C GLY A 678 -35.31 5.77 11.73
N GLU A 679 -36.41 6.20 12.35
CA GLU A 679 -37.59 6.73 11.67
C GLU A 679 -37.35 8.18 11.21
N LEU A 680 -37.76 8.50 9.98
CA LEU A 680 -37.78 9.87 9.46
C LEU A 680 -39.12 10.54 9.79
N ASP A 681 -39.07 11.60 10.61
CA ASP A 681 -40.25 12.41 10.94
C ASP A 681 -40.72 13.24 9.73
N HIS A 682 -42.05 13.35 9.54
CA HIS A 682 -42.68 14.09 8.44
C HIS A 682 -42.39 15.61 8.42
N ILE A 683 -41.67 16.17 9.40
CA ILE A 683 -41.44 17.61 9.56
C ILE A 683 -40.23 18.11 8.75
N THR A 684 -39.25 17.26 8.46
CA THR A 684 -37.98 17.66 7.79
C THR A 684 -38.08 17.87 6.27
N LEU A 685 -39.22 17.60 5.63
CA LEU A 685 -39.40 17.77 4.18
C LEU A 685 -39.77 19.20 3.72
N LYS A 686 -39.77 20.20 4.63
CA LYS A 686 -40.15 21.58 4.27
C LYS A 686 -39.00 22.54 3.96
N ASP A 687 -37.75 22.21 4.28
CA ASP A 687 -36.63 23.15 4.17
C ASP A 687 -35.54 22.74 3.16
N SER A 688 -35.90 21.99 2.11
CA SER A 688 -35.03 21.84 0.94
C SER A 688 -35.84 22.04 -0.35
N LYS A 689 -36.01 23.30 -0.73
CA LYS A 689 -36.25 23.72 -2.11
C LYS A 689 -35.17 24.69 -2.53
#